data_AF-A0A445GFU4-F1
#
_entry.id   AF-A0A445GFU4-F1
#
_cell.length_a   1.000
_cell.length_b   1.000
_cell.length_c   1.000
_cell.angle_alpha   90.00
_cell.angle_beta   90.00
_cell.angle_gamma   90.00
#
_symmetry.space_group_name_H-M   'P 1'
#
loop_
_entity.id
_entity.type
_entity.pdbx_description
1 polymer ?
#
loop_
_entity_poly.entity_id
_entity_poly.type
_entity_poly.pdbx_seq_one_letter_code
_entity_poly.pdbx_strand_id
1 'polypeptide(L)'
;MKKFTSSCGKMSILSLLSFFFFFFFFFFFFLTYANSQSQYSLLYDQEHAVLLKIKQYLQNPPFLNHWTSSNSSHCTWPEISCTNGSVTSLSMINTNITQTLPPFLCDLTNLTHVDFQWNFIPGEFLKSLYKCSKLEYLDLSQNYFVGKIPDDIDNLASLSFLSLSGNNFSGDIPTSIGRLKELRNLQLYQCLLNGTFPAEIGNLSNLESLYVFSNHMLPPTKLPSSLTQLNKLKVFHMYESNLVGEIPETNGHMVALEKLDLSKNGLSGQIPNENILSGKIPDDLGRLNNLKYLNLYSNQLFGNVPESIARLPALTDFVVFLNNLSGTLPLDFVRFSKLETFQIASNSFTGRLPENLCYHGSLVGLTAYDNNLSGKLPESLGSCSSLNILRVENNNLSGNVPSGLWTSMNLERFMINENKFTGQLPERLSWNVSVMSISYNQFSGRIPLGVSSLKNVVIFNASNNLFNGSIPLELTSLLHLTTLLLDHNQLTGSLPSDIISWKSLITLDLSHNQLSGVLPDVIAQLPGLNILDLSENKISGQIPLQLALKRLTNLNLSSNLLTGRIPSELENLAYARSFLNNSGLCADSKVLNLTLCNSRPQRARIERRSASYAIIISLVVGASLLALSSSFLMIRVYRKRKQEMKRSWKLTSFQRLSFTKTNIVSSMSEHNIIGSGGYGAVYRVVVDDLNYVAVKKIWSSRKLEEKLANSFLAEVEILSNIRHNNIVKLLCCISNEDSLLLAQNLHFCSLCFLSFSLFRAALCLVREGSSVEGTGVKVKVPASSVAVVGGGKRDEWMYEIMSERADMDYENAESCGANESHVDCSDAFKTSQVFECREDVLRWARSVAHENEFVAIILRSDTNTGSRERSTFVLIGCERSGEYKCRKKEFIRRDTRTRKCGCPFKLRCKPVAGGEGWMVKLICGVHNHELAKSLVGHPYAGRLTKAEKTLIADMTKSMVKPRNILLTLKEHNANRCTTIKQIYNAISAFRSSIRESDLEMQHLMKLLERDQYIYWHKIKDEDVVRDIFWCHPDSVKLVNTCNLVFLIDSTYKTNRYRLPLLDFVGMTSTRMTFSAGFAYAEGERVNNLVWALQRFRGLFLKRDALPGVIVTDRDQALMNAVKDIVAEFERVHYAGKNPSSCGCVVRTTLGLPCACELSKYVGGCIPLDSIHMFWRRLNFSDQGLSEPEVGIKDVMETIYQKFEELDVCGKFTLRSKLWEIALPDQNSMCPPPAKVNTKGAPKKITSRNPRSTKRDPSY
;
A
#
# COMPACT_ATOMS: atom_id res chain seq x y z
N MET A 1 -20.62 -48.15 122.84
CA MET A 1 -21.81 -48.00 123.72
C MET A 1 -22.70 -46.94 123.10
N LYS A 2 -24.01 -47.02 122.85
CA LYS A 2 -25.13 -48.02 122.93
C LYS A 2 -26.16 -47.53 121.86
N LYS A 3 -26.99 -48.29 121.13
CA LYS A 3 -27.45 -49.70 121.12
C LYS A 3 -27.54 -50.24 119.66
N PHE A 4 -27.33 -51.55 119.50
CA PHE A 4 -28.04 -52.50 118.60
C PHE A 4 -28.44 -52.17 117.14
N THR A 5 -27.59 -52.61 116.20
CA THR A 5 -27.79 -53.73 115.23
C THR A 5 -29.07 -53.93 114.38
N SER A 6 -28.84 -54.49 113.18
CA SER A 6 -29.76 -55.01 112.14
C SER A 6 -30.24 -53.95 111.12
N SER A 7 -30.37 -54.24 109.81
CA SER A 7 -30.26 -55.51 109.07
C SER A 7 -29.56 -55.31 107.70
N CYS A 8 -29.06 -56.40 107.11
CA CYS A 8 -28.45 -56.38 105.76
C CYS A 8 -29.51 -56.68 104.68
N GLY A 9 -29.54 -55.92 103.57
CA GLY A 9 -30.61 -56.04 102.58
C GLY A 9 -30.39 -55.37 101.22
N LYS A 10 -29.49 -55.93 100.39
CA LYS A 10 -29.47 -55.80 98.92
C LYS A 10 -29.62 -54.38 98.30
N MET A 11 -28.53 -53.61 98.27
CA MET A 11 -28.23 -52.84 97.05
C MET A 11 -27.57 -53.80 96.07
N SER A 12 -28.13 -53.95 94.86
CA SER A 12 -27.58 -54.88 93.87
C SER A 12 -26.25 -54.34 93.33
N ILE A 13 -25.33 -55.22 92.97
CA ILE A 13 -24.10 -54.87 92.24
C ILE A 13 -24.43 -54.09 90.95
N LEU A 14 -25.59 -54.37 90.34
CA LEU A 14 -26.14 -53.61 89.21
C LEU A 14 -26.41 -52.13 89.51
N SER A 15 -26.87 -51.79 90.72
CA SER A 15 -27.17 -50.41 91.11
C SER A 15 -25.90 -49.57 91.35
N LEU A 16 -24.88 -50.17 91.97
CA LEU A 16 -23.56 -49.56 92.16
C LEU A 16 -22.81 -49.43 90.82
N LEU A 17 -22.84 -50.45 89.98
CA LEU A 17 -22.29 -50.38 88.62
C LEU A 17 -23.00 -49.31 87.79
N SER A 18 -24.34 -49.24 87.83
CA SER A 18 -25.10 -48.20 87.11
C SER A 18 -24.73 -46.79 87.56
N PHE A 19 -24.63 -46.54 88.87
CA PHE A 19 -24.24 -45.22 89.38
C PHE A 19 -22.81 -44.85 89.00
N PHE A 20 -21.86 -45.79 89.08
CA PHE A 20 -20.49 -45.58 88.60
C PHE A 20 -20.43 -45.38 87.08
N PHE A 21 -21.20 -46.13 86.28
CA PHE A 21 -21.23 -45.97 84.82
C PHE A 21 -21.83 -44.63 84.43
N PHE A 22 -22.91 -44.18 85.10
CA PHE A 22 -23.52 -42.88 84.85
C PHE A 22 -22.57 -41.74 85.25
N PHE A 23 -21.94 -41.82 86.44
CA PHE A 23 -20.98 -40.81 86.88
C PHE A 23 -19.73 -40.78 85.99
N PHE A 24 -19.20 -41.94 85.59
CA PHE A 24 -18.05 -42.01 84.68
C PHE A 24 -18.41 -41.50 83.29
N PHE A 25 -19.60 -41.84 82.75
CA PHE A 25 -20.06 -41.33 81.46
C PHE A 25 -20.29 -39.81 81.50
N PHE A 26 -20.93 -39.28 82.56
CA PHE A 26 -21.13 -37.83 82.71
C PHE A 26 -19.80 -37.10 82.92
N PHE A 27 -18.86 -37.66 83.69
CA PHE A 27 -17.53 -37.10 83.90
C PHE A 27 -16.67 -37.16 82.63
N PHE A 28 -16.76 -38.23 81.84
CA PHE A 28 -16.10 -38.32 80.54
C PHE A 28 -16.73 -37.35 79.53
N PHE A 29 -18.05 -37.17 79.54
CA PHE A 29 -18.74 -36.19 78.70
C PHE A 29 -18.43 -34.75 79.13
N PHE A 30 -18.28 -34.47 80.43
CA PHE A 30 -17.82 -33.17 80.93
C PHE A 30 -16.34 -32.94 80.60
N LEU A 31 -15.49 -33.96 80.67
CA LEU A 31 -14.08 -33.86 80.27
C LEU A 31 -13.92 -33.67 78.75
N THR A 32 -14.70 -34.37 77.91
CA THR A 32 -14.66 -34.14 76.46
C THR A 32 -15.30 -32.83 76.06
N TYR A 33 -16.34 -32.35 76.78
CA TYR A 33 -16.95 -31.04 76.57
C TYR A 33 -16.07 -29.88 77.08
N ALA A 34 -15.38 -30.05 78.21
CA ALA A 34 -14.43 -29.07 78.74
C ALA A 34 -13.12 -29.04 77.91
N ASN A 35 -12.61 -30.21 77.50
CA ASN A 35 -11.48 -30.28 76.57
C ASN A 35 -11.86 -29.70 75.21
N SER A 36 -13.05 -29.98 74.67
CA SER A 36 -13.48 -29.38 73.40
C SER A 36 -13.66 -27.86 73.52
N GLN A 37 -14.32 -27.35 74.57
CA GLN A 37 -14.42 -25.91 74.86
C GLN A 37 -13.04 -25.24 74.97
N SER A 38 -12.10 -25.82 75.73
CA SER A 38 -10.75 -25.26 75.89
C SER A 38 -9.89 -25.32 74.62
N GLN A 39 -10.04 -26.38 73.82
CA GLN A 39 -9.37 -26.51 72.52
C GLN A 39 -9.97 -25.55 71.48
N TYR A 40 -11.28 -25.28 71.57
CA TYR A 40 -11.98 -24.29 70.77
C TYR A 40 -11.53 -22.87 71.12
N SER A 41 -11.42 -22.52 72.41
CA SER A 41 -10.95 -21.20 72.85
C SER A 41 -9.49 -20.98 72.46
N LEU A 42 -8.63 -21.99 72.61
CA LEU A 42 -7.22 -21.89 72.21
C LEU A 42 -7.04 -21.72 70.68
N LEU A 43 -7.81 -22.45 69.87
CA LEU A 43 -7.79 -22.31 68.41
C LEU A 43 -8.37 -20.95 67.98
N TYR A 44 -9.45 -20.50 68.62
CA TYR A 44 -10.05 -19.19 68.41
C TYR A 44 -9.03 -18.07 68.67
N ASP A 45 -8.35 -18.09 69.82
CA ASP A 45 -7.35 -17.08 70.17
C ASP A 45 -6.17 -17.06 69.19
N GLN A 46 -5.75 -18.23 68.69
CA GLN A 46 -4.70 -18.36 67.68
C GLN A 46 -5.11 -17.76 66.33
N GLU A 47 -6.27 -18.14 65.79
CA GLU A 47 -6.77 -17.61 64.53
C GLU A 47 -7.01 -16.10 64.60
N HIS A 48 -7.63 -15.63 65.69
CA HIS A 48 -7.90 -14.21 65.92
C HIS A 48 -6.61 -13.39 65.95
N ALA A 49 -5.55 -13.89 66.61
CA ALA A 49 -4.23 -13.25 66.60
C ALA A 49 -3.60 -13.21 65.19
N VAL A 50 -3.75 -14.27 64.39
CA VAL A 50 -3.26 -14.28 63.00
C VAL A 50 -4.03 -13.28 62.13
N LEU A 51 -5.35 -13.15 62.30
CA LEU A 51 -6.16 -12.18 61.57
C LEU A 51 -5.79 -10.73 61.92
N LEU A 52 -5.64 -10.39 63.20
CA LEU A 52 -5.19 -9.05 63.60
C LEU A 52 -3.77 -8.73 63.07
N LYS A 53 -2.89 -9.75 63.00
CA LYS A 53 -1.56 -9.64 62.37
C LYS A 53 -1.64 -9.45 60.85
N ILE A 54 -2.62 -10.05 60.15
CA ILE A 54 -2.91 -9.79 58.73
C ILE A 54 -3.35 -8.33 58.54
N LYS A 55 -4.31 -7.83 59.33
CA LYS A 55 -4.73 -6.42 59.28
C LYS A 55 -3.55 -5.45 59.46
N GLN A 56 -2.68 -5.72 60.43
CA GLN A 56 -1.49 -4.91 60.67
C GLN A 56 -0.52 -4.95 59.49
N TYR A 57 -0.31 -6.12 58.87
CA TYR A 57 0.55 -6.30 57.70
C TYR A 57 0.03 -5.55 56.46
N LEU A 58 -1.29 -5.54 56.27
CA LEU A 58 -1.98 -4.75 55.24
C LEU A 58 -2.08 -3.24 55.59
N GLN A 59 -1.29 -2.77 56.56
CA GLN A 59 -1.21 -1.37 57.00
C GLN A 59 -2.50 -0.80 57.62
N ASN A 60 -3.32 -1.65 58.24
CA ASN A 60 -4.60 -1.30 58.89
C ASN A 60 -5.56 -0.56 57.93
N PRO A 61 -5.98 -1.20 56.82
CA PRO A 61 -6.76 -0.53 55.81
C PRO A 61 -8.18 -0.22 56.35
N PRO A 62 -8.82 0.90 55.96
CA PRO A 62 -10.07 1.36 56.59
C PRO A 62 -11.23 0.36 56.53
N PHE A 63 -11.28 -0.48 55.50
CA PHE A 63 -12.32 -1.50 55.36
C PHE A 63 -12.24 -2.60 56.43
N LEU A 64 -11.07 -2.84 57.05
CA LEU A 64 -10.89 -3.81 58.15
C LEU A 64 -11.05 -3.17 59.54
N ASN A 65 -11.66 -1.99 59.67
CA ASN A 65 -11.76 -1.30 60.96
C ASN A 65 -12.52 -2.10 62.03
N HIS A 66 -13.51 -2.92 61.64
CA HIS A 66 -14.28 -3.82 62.53
C HIS A 66 -13.48 -5.02 63.05
N TRP A 67 -12.35 -5.39 62.44
CA TRP A 67 -11.43 -6.38 63.00
C TRP A 67 -10.77 -5.80 64.26
N THR A 68 -11.33 -6.11 65.42
CA THR A 68 -10.95 -5.55 66.72
C THR A 68 -10.56 -6.66 67.68
N SER A 69 -9.69 -6.35 68.65
CA SER A 69 -9.32 -7.25 69.76
C SER A 69 -10.40 -7.35 70.84
N SER A 70 -11.68 -7.23 70.46
CA SER A 70 -12.82 -7.35 71.38
C SER A 70 -13.40 -8.76 71.31
N ASN A 71 -14.23 -9.15 72.27
CA ASN A 71 -14.83 -10.49 72.34
C ASN A 71 -15.85 -10.79 71.21
N SER A 72 -15.91 -9.98 70.14
CA SER A 72 -16.67 -10.31 68.93
C SER A 72 -15.98 -11.43 68.16
N SER A 73 -16.70 -12.52 67.87
CA SER A 73 -16.17 -13.63 67.08
C SER A 73 -15.70 -13.18 65.69
N HIS A 74 -14.47 -13.54 65.30
CA HIS A 74 -13.97 -13.26 63.94
C HIS A 74 -14.81 -13.92 62.84
N CYS A 75 -15.55 -14.98 63.17
CA CYS A 75 -16.50 -15.64 62.28
C CYS A 75 -17.74 -14.79 61.94
N THR A 76 -17.89 -13.58 62.51
CA THR A 76 -18.92 -12.60 62.11
C THR A 76 -18.35 -11.44 61.28
N TRP A 77 -17.07 -11.44 60.94
CA TRP A 77 -16.48 -10.41 60.08
C TRP A 77 -16.80 -10.71 58.60
N PRO A 78 -17.29 -9.74 57.80
CA PRO A 78 -17.73 -9.97 56.41
C PRO A 78 -16.73 -10.67 55.49
N GLU A 79 -15.42 -10.51 55.74
CA GLU A 79 -14.32 -11.08 54.96
C GLU A 79 -13.99 -12.53 55.34
N ILE A 80 -14.61 -13.05 56.42
CA ILE A 80 -14.28 -14.34 57.05
C ILE A 80 -15.48 -15.27 57.01
N SER A 81 -15.26 -16.51 56.60
CA SER A 81 -16.20 -17.60 56.90
C SER A 81 -15.51 -18.68 57.74
N CYS A 82 -16.28 -19.23 58.68
CA CYS A 82 -15.82 -20.31 59.53
C CYS A 82 -16.68 -21.56 59.34
N THR A 83 -16.08 -22.73 59.56
CA THR A 83 -16.81 -24.00 59.68
C THR A 83 -16.47 -24.60 61.04
N ASN A 84 -17.49 -24.91 61.84
CA ASN A 84 -17.34 -25.30 63.24
C ASN A 84 -16.41 -24.34 64.02
N GLY A 85 -16.58 -23.02 63.83
CA GLY A 85 -15.89 -21.96 64.59
C GLY A 85 -14.43 -21.70 64.25
N SER A 86 -13.86 -22.45 63.30
CA SER A 86 -12.50 -22.25 62.78
C SER A 86 -12.56 -21.64 61.38
N VAL A 87 -11.64 -20.71 61.06
CA VAL A 87 -11.56 -20.01 59.78
C VAL A 87 -11.30 -20.99 58.63
N THR A 88 -12.24 -21.03 57.67
CA THR A 88 -12.14 -21.82 56.44
C THR A 88 -12.10 -20.96 55.19
N SER A 89 -12.58 -19.71 55.24
CA SER A 89 -12.56 -18.77 54.12
C SER A 89 -11.98 -17.41 54.52
N LEU A 90 -11.13 -16.86 53.65
CA LEU A 90 -10.76 -15.44 53.65
C LEU A 90 -11.01 -14.84 52.26
N SER A 91 -11.83 -13.80 52.20
CA SER A 91 -12.20 -13.11 50.95
C SER A 91 -12.09 -11.59 51.10
N MET A 92 -11.27 -10.93 50.28
CA MET A 92 -11.02 -9.48 50.30
C MET A 92 -11.15 -8.84 48.91
N ILE A 93 -12.26 -9.13 48.22
CA ILE A 93 -12.54 -8.72 46.83
C ILE A 93 -12.70 -7.20 46.69
N ASN A 94 -12.01 -6.58 45.73
CA ASN A 94 -12.19 -5.15 45.39
C ASN A 94 -12.02 -4.20 46.59
N THR A 95 -10.94 -4.40 47.36
CA THR A 95 -10.67 -3.69 48.62
C THR A 95 -9.47 -2.73 48.56
N ASN A 96 -8.90 -2.51 47.35
CA ASN A 96 -7.74 -1.66 47.08
C ASN A 96 -6.46 -2.05 47.86
N ILE A 97 -6.24 -3.33 48.13
CA ILE A 97 -5.00 -3.80 48.78
C ILE A 97 -3.81 -3.57 47.85
N THR A 98 -2.75 -2.95 48.38
CA THR A 98 -1.51 -2.58 47.65
C THR A 98 -0.25 -3.26 48.20
N GLN A 99 -0.38 -4.03 49.29
CA GLN A 99 0.69 -4.81 49.92
C GLN A 99 0.74 -6.22 49.31
N THR A 100 1.89 -6.88 49.38
CA THR A 100 2.05 -8.29 49.02
C THR A 100 1.14 -9.20 49.86
N LEU A 101 0.87 -10.43 49.40
CA LEU A 101 0.18 -11.42 50.26
C LEU A 101 0.96 -11.70 51.56
N PRO A 102 0.30 -11.81 52.74
CA PRO A 102 0.97 -12.14 53.99
C PRO A 102 1.62 -13.54 53.95
N PRO A 103 2.94 -13.69 54.21
CA PRO A 103 3.63 -14.99 54.14
C PRO A 103 3.20 -16.00 55.21
N PHE A 104 2.44 -15.54 56.21
CA PHE A 104 1.88 -16.32 57.31
C PHE A 104 0.36 -16.53 57.19
N LEU A 105 -0.23 -16.29 56.00
CA LEU A 105 -1.67 -16.50 55.76
C LEU A 105 -2.12 -17.93 56.15
N CYS A 106 -1.30 -18.94 55.81
CA CYS A 106 -1.56 -20.34 56.15
C CYS A 106 -1.22 -20.75 57.59
N ASP A 107 -0.91 -19.80 58.48
CA ASP A 107 -1.01 -20.06 59.92
C ASP A 107 -2.48 -20.29 60.33
N LEU A 108 -3.45 -19.84 59.50
CA LEU A 108 -4.86 -20.27 59.51
C LEU A 108 -4.97 -21.68 58.90
N THR A 109 -4.64 -22.70 59.69
CA THR A 109 -4.44 -24.09 59.23
C THR A 109 -5.65 -24.79 58.59
N ASN A 110 -6.85 -24.22 58.72
CA ASN A 110 -8.10 -24.80 58.19
C ASN A 110 -8.64 -24.10 56.92
N LEU A 111 -7.90 -23.15 56.34
CA LEU A 111 -8.30 -22.48 55.10
C LEU A 111 -8.55 -23.47 53.95
N THR A 112 -9.75 -23.42 53.39
CA THR A 112 -10.17 -24.08 52.15
C THR A 112 -10.41 -23.09 51.01
N HIS A 113 -10.70 -21.81 51.32
CA HIS A 113 -11.00 -20.77 50.34
C HIS A 113 -10.19 -19.50 50.60
N VAL A 114 -9.50 -19.02 49.56
CA VAL A 114 -8.75 -17.75 49.56
C VAL A 114 -9.10 -16.97 48.29
N ASP A 115 -9.64 -15.76 48.46
CA ASP A 115 -9.99 -14.86 47.35
C ASP A 115 -9.48 -13.44 47.62
N PHE A 116 -8.62 -12.95 46.73
CA PHE A 116 -8.08 -11.59 46.72
C PHE A 116 -8.29 -10.88 45.37
N GLN A 117 -9.28 -11.30 44.58
CA GLN A 117 -9.49 -10.78 43.23
C GLN A 117 -9.79 -9.26 43.20
N TRP A 118 -9.46 -8.62 42.08
CA TRP A 118 -9.67 -7.18 41.85
C TRP A 118 -8.97 -6.29 42.90
N ASN A 119 -7.66 -6.46 43.08
CA ASN A 119 -6.86 -5.61 43.96
C ASN A 119 -5.59 -5.11 43.22
N PHE A 120 -4.66 -4.52 43.96
CA PHE A 120 -3.39 -3.99 43.43
C PHE A 120 -2.18 -4.71 44.04
N ILE A 121 -2.34 -6.00 44.38
CA ILE A 121 -1.33 -6.79 45.11
C ILE A 121 -0.13 -7.06 44.20
N PRO A 122 1.09 -6.61 44.57
CA PRO A 122 2.31 -6.87 43.82
C PRO A 122 3.05 -8.11 44.34
N GLY A 123 4.10 -8.50 43.63
CA GLY A 123 5.06 -9.55 44.05
C GLY A 123 4.92 -10.85 43.26
N GLU A 124 5.72 -11.86 43.59
CA GLU A 124 5.65 -13.18 42.95
C GLU A 124 4.61 -14.09 43.61
N PHE A 125 4.32 -15.24 43.00
CA PHE A 125 3.45 -16.26 43.60
C PHE A 125 4.01 -16.72 44.96
N LEU A 126 3.20 -16.59 46.01
CA LEU A 126 3.63 -16.87 47.38
C LEU A 126 3.64 -18.38 47.67
N LYS A 127 4.82 -19.01 47.58
CA LYS A 127 5.01 -20.45 47.93
C LYS A 127 4.60 -20.82 49.36
N SER A 128 4.50 -19.87 50.29
CA SER A 128 3.96 -20.13 51.64
C SER A 128 2.51 -20.62 51.63
N LEU A 129 1.77 -20.41 50.53
CA LEU A 129 0.44 -20.99 50.30
C LEU A 129 0.45 -22.53 50.35
N TYR A 130 1.57 -23.19 50.05
CA TYR A 130 1.70 -24.66 50.12
C TYR A 130 1.50 -25.23 51.53
N LYS A 131 1.52 -24.39 52.58
CA LYS A 131 1.18 -24.79 53.94
C LYS A 131 -0.34 -24.92 54.17
N CYS A 132 -1.16 -24.29 53.34
CA CYS A 132 -2.63 -24.43 53.39
C CYS A 132 -3.03 -25.77 52.76
N SER A 133 -2.76 -26.89 53.45
CA SER A 133 -2.95 -28.26 52.92
C SER A 133 -4.40 -28.65 52.62
N LYS A 134 -5.37 -27.81 52.98
CA LYS A 134 -6.81 -27.98 52.70
C LYS A 134 -7.34 -27.01 51.64
N LEU A 135 -6.48 -26.23 50.98
CA LEU A 135 -6.91 -25.19 50.05
C LEU A 135 -7.56 -25.81 48.80
N GLU A 136 -8.85 -25.56 48.62
CA GLU A 136 -9.69 -26.04 47.53
C GLU A 136 -10.01 -24.94 46.50
N TYR A 137 -9.97 -23.67 46.91
CA TYR A 137 -10.24 -22.51 46.07
C TYR A 137 -9.19 -21.42 46.27
N LEU A 138 -8.57 -20.98 45.18
CA LEU A 138 -7.63 -19.87 45.15
C LEU A 138 -7.93 -18.94 43.97
N ASP A 139 -8.37 -17.71 44.26
CA ASP A 139 -8.48 -16.63 43.27
C ASP A 139 -7.56 -15.46 43.64
N LEU A 140 -6.60 -15.18 42.75
CA LEU A 140 -5.65 -14.07 42.83
C LEU A 140 -5.76 -13.15 41.60
N SER A 141 -6.87 -13.22 40.86
CA SER A 141 -7.02 -12.56 39.57
C SER A 141 -7.15 -11.04 39.66
N GLN A 142 -6.91 -10.33 38.55
CA GLN A 142 -7.01 -8.86 38.45
C GLN A 142 -6.18 -8.17 39.54
N ASN A 143 -4.86 -8.36 39.47
CA ASN A 143 -3.86 -7.90 40.44
C ASN A 143 -2.53 -7.55 39.72
N TYR A 144 -1.44 -7.31 40.47
CA TYR A 144 -0.12 -6.98 39.94
C TYR A 144 0.94 -8.06 40.23
N PHE A 145 0.55 -9.33 40.34
CA PHE A 145 1.51 -10.42 40.52
C PHE A 145 2.43 -10.58 39.30
N VAL A 146 3.71 -10.83 39.54
CA VAL A 146 4.80 -10.94 38.55
C VAL A 146 5.53 -12.28 38.68
N GLY A 147 6.56 -12.49 37.86
CA GLY A 147 7.40 -13.70 37.91
C GLY A 147 6.79 -14.86 37.14
N LYS A 148 7.11 -16.10 37.53
CA LYS A 148 6.57 -17.32 36.93
C LYS A 148 5.48 -17.95 37.78
N ILE A 149 4.56 -18.69 37.16
CA ILE A 149 3.78 -19.70 37.86
C ILE A 149 4.77 -20.81 38.30
N PRO A 150 4.84 -21.19 39.60
CA PRO A 150 5.89 -22.09 40.06
C PRO A 150 5.78 -23.53 39.52
N ASP A 151 6.93 -24.14 39.20
CA ASP A 151 7.01 -25.53 38.73
C ASP A 151 6.54 -26.56 39.79
N ASP A 152 6.40 -26.15 41.04
CA ASP A 152 5.99 -26.92 42.22
C ASP A 152 4.58 -26.52 42.74
N ILE A 153 3.74 -25.97 41.87
CA ILE A 153 2.32 -25.64 42.16
C ILE A 153 1.47 -26.88 42.52
N ASP A 154 1.91 -28.09 42.15
CA ASP A 154 1.25 -29.36 42.50
C ASP A 154 1.27 -29.71 44.00
N ASN A 155 2.03 -28.96 44.81
CA ASN A 155 1.90 -29.01 46.28
C ASN A 155 0.52 -28.56 46.78
N LEU A 156 -0.26 -27.82 45.99
CA LEU A 156 -1.64 -27.43 46.28
C LEU A 156 -2.65 -28.49 45.78
N ALA A 157 -2.37 -29.76 46.05
CA ALA A 157 -3.05 -30.91 45.44
C ALA A 157 -4.58 -30.96 45.61
N SER A 158 -5.12 -30.30 46.65
CA SER A 158 -6.56 -30.20 46.93
C SER A 158 -7.30 -29.15 46.09
N LEU A 159 -6.62 -28.32 45.29
CA LEU A 159 -7.27 -27.26 44.53
C LEU A 159 -8.29 -27.80 43.53
N SER A 160 -9.53 -27.34 43.69
CA SER A 160 -10.65 -27.50 42.75
C SER A 160 -10.82 -26.28 41.83
N PHE A 161 -10.44 -25.08 42.30
CA PHE A 161 -10.51 -23.83 41.55
C PHE A 161 -9.19 -23.06 41.68
N LEU A 162 -8.60 -22.69 40.55
CA LEU A 162 -7.41 -21.84 40.47
C LEU A 162 -7.62 -20.73 39.44
N SER A 163 -7.53 -19.48 39.88
CA SER A 163 -7.56 -18.30 39.02
C SER A 163 -6.36 -17.39 39.31
N LEU A 164 -5.53 -17.18 38.28
CA LEU A 164 -4.38 -16.27 38.30
C LEU A 164 -4.50 -15.16 37.23
N SER A 165 -5.66 -15.08 36.56
CA SER A 165 -5.92 -14.26 35.37
C SER A 165 -5.76 -12.76 35.61
N GLY A 166 -5.46 -11.97 34.58
CA GLY A 166 -5.34 -10.51 34.71
C GLY A 166 -4.19 -10.10 35.64
N ASN A 167 -3.01 -10.70 35.42
CA ASN A 167 -1.78 -10.48 36.19
C ASN A 167 -0.56 -10.47 35.27
N ASN A 168 0.58 -10.01 35.77
CA ASN A 168 1.84 -9.96 35.03
C ASN A 168 2.67 -11.27 35.14
N PHE A 169 2.02 -12.42 35.34
CA PHE A 169 2.68 -13.73 35.31
C PHE A 169 3.24 -14.03 33.91
N SER A 170 4.44 -14.59 33.87
CA SER A 170 5.25 -14.82 32.67
C SER A 170 5.90 -16.20 32.69
N GLY A 171 6.63 -16.57 31.63
CA GLY A 171 7.21 -17.90 31.48
C GLY A 171 6.18 -18.95 31.04
N ASP A 172 6.51 -20.20 31.32
CA ASP A 172 5.71 -21.38 30.99
C ASP A 172 4.46 -21.50 31.87
N ILE A 173 3.43 -22.16 31.33
CA ILE A 173 2.41 -22.81 32.17
C ILE A 173 3.05 -24.14 32.63
N PRO A 174 3.33 -24.36 33.92
CA PRO A 174 4.17 -25.48 34.35
C PRO A 174 3.44 -26.84 34.20
N THR A 175 4.18 -27.87 33.78
CA THR A 175 3.65 -29.23 33.53
C THR A 175 3.05 -29.89 34.78
N SER A 176 3.48 -29.47 35.97
CA SER A 176 2.94 -29.88 37.26
C SER A 176 1.47 -29.52 37.46
N ILE A 177 0.92 -28.51 36.77
CA ILE A 177 -0.53 -28.22 36.77
C ILE A 177 -1.33 -29.48 36.44
N GLY A 178 -0.86 -30.33 35.52
CA GLY A 178 -1.51 -31.60 35.15
C GLY A 178 -1.59 -32.66 36.26
N ARG A 179 -1.01 -32.40 37.44
CA ARG A 179 -1.07 -33.27 38.63
C ARG A 179 -2.14 -32.85 39.64
N LEU A 180 -2.73 -31.65 39.51
CA LEU A 180 -3.82 -31.16 40.37
C LEU A 180 -5.13 -31.90 40.07
N LYS A 181 -5.27 -33.15 40.56
CA LYS A 181 -6.36 -34.05 40.12
C LYS A 181 -7.77 -33.64 40.52
N GLU A 182 -7.92 -32.82 41.55
CA GLU A 182 -9.22 -32.29 41.96
C GLU A 182 -9.66 -31.04 41.16
N LEU A 183 -8.78 -30.49 40.30
CA LEU A 183 -9.02 -29.23 39.61
C LEU A 183 -10.18 -29.33 38.60
N ARG A 184 -11.20 -28.49 38.82
CA ARG A 184 -12.39 -28.31 37.99
C ARG A 184 -12.34 -27.03 37.17
N ASN A 185 -11.73 -25.97 37.71
CA ASN A 185 -11.71 -24.66 37.09
C ASN A 185 -10.27 -24.12 37.05
N LEU A 186 -9.75 -23.89 35.85
CA LEU A 186 -8.45 -23.27 35.63
C LEU A 186 -8.60 -21.99 34.80
N GLN A 187 -8.20 -20.85 35.39
CA GLN A 187 -8.24 -19.55 34.75
C GLN A 187 -6.84 -18.91 34.75
N LEU A 188 -6.28 -18.72 33.56
CA LEU A 188 -4.95 -18.16 33.29
C LEU A 188 -5.02 -17.13 32.15
N TYR A 189 -6.15 -16.42 31.99
CA TYR A 189 -6.36 -15.50 30.87
C TYR A 189 -5.78 -14.11 31.15
N GLN A 190 -5.48 -13.32 30.11
CA GLN A 190 -4.90 -11.97 30.25
C GLN A 190 -3.63 -11.93 31.14
N CYS A 191 -2.69 -12.85 30.91
CA CYS A 191 -1.38 -12.84 31.52
C CYS A 191 -0.26 -12.53 30.50
N LEU A 192 0.98 -12.37 30.97
CA LEU A 192 2.18 -12.15 30.15
C LEU A 192 2.93 -13.47 29.85
N LEU A 193 2.20 -14.58 29.79
CA LEU A 193 2.73 -15.92 29.57
C LEU A 193 3.44 -15.99 28.22
N ASN A 194 4.72 -16.35 28.23
CA ASN A 194 5.60 -16.35 27.06
C ASN A 194 6.43 -17.63 26.89
N GLY A 195 6.17 -18.63 27.73
CA GLY A 195 6.67 -20.00 27.60
C GLY A 195 5.61 -20.94 27.01
N THR A 196 5.72 -22.21 27.33
CA THR A 196 4.94 -23.30 26.72
C THR A 196 3.54 -23.48 27.33
N PHE A 197 2.61 -24.01 26.51
CA PHE A 197 1.35 -24.60 26.97
C PHE A 197 1.52 -26.13 27.08
N PRO A 198 1.42 -26.73 28.28
CA PRO A 198 1.76 -28.13 28.51
C PRO A 198 0.65 -29.08 28.07
N ALA A 199 1.04 -30.23 27.51
CA ALA A 199 0.10 -31.30 27.14
C ALA A 199 -0.52 -31.97 28.38
N GLU A 200 0.14 -31.85 29.53
CA GLU A 200 -0.24 -32.39 30.82
C GLU A 200 -1.56 -31.82 31.37
N ILE A 201 -2.05 -30.67 30.86
CA ILE A 201 -3.41 -30.18 31.14
C ILE A 201 -4.47 -31.23 30.74
N GLY A 202 -4.21 -32.03 29.71
CA GLY A 202 -5.07 -33.15 29.32
C GLY A 202 -5.22 -34.24 30.39
N ASN A 203 -4.34 -34.29 31.39
CA ASN A 203 -4.41 -35.25 32.50
C ASN A 203 -5.38 -34.82 33.63
N LEU A 204 -6.06 -33.68 33.49
CA LEU A 204 -6.99 -33.12 34.48
C LEU A 204 -8.42 -33.68 34.28
N SER A 205 -8.62 -34.95 34.59
CA SER A 205 -9.89 -35.68 34.35
C SER A 205 -11.12 -35.13 35.09
N ASN A 206 -10.94 -34.19 36.03
CA ASN A 206 -12.02 -33.47 36.70
C ASN A 206 -12.30 -32.06 36.13
N LEU A 207 -11.54 -31.59 35.15
CA LEU A 207 -11.63 -30.22 34.63
C LEU A 207 -12.97 -29.98 33.90
N GLU A 208 -13.73 -29.00 34.38
CA GLU A 208 -15.02 -28.55 33.86
C GLU A 208 -14.91 -27.24 33.08
N SER A 209 -13.89 -26.40 33.35
CA SER A 209 -13.66 -25.15 32.63
C SER A 209 -12.18 -24.76 32.53
N LEU A 210 -11.77 -24.38 31.31
CA LEU A 210 -10.41 -23.95 30.98
C LEU A 210 -10.44 -22.60 30.23
N TYR A 211 -9.84 -21.57 30.83
CA TYR A 211 -9.75 -20.22 30.27
C TYR A 211 -8.28 -19.78 30.19
N VAL A 212 -7.73 -19.67 28.98
CA VAL A 212 -6.32 -19.29 28.74
C VAL A 212 -6.24 -18.23 27.63
N PHE A 213 -7.29 -17.42 27.46
CA PHE A 213 -7.42 -16.45 26.38
C PHE A 213 -6.63 -15.14 26.59
N SER A 214 -6.46 -14.37 25.51
CA SER A 214 -5.72 -13.09 25.48
C SER A 214 -4.27 -13.16 25.99
N ASN A 215 -3.64 -14.34 25.92
CA ASN A 215 -2.21 -14.54 26.22
C ASN A 215 -1.36 -14.37 24.96
N HIS A 216 -1.39 -13.16 24.38
CA HIS A 216 -0.74 -12.84 23.11
C HIS A 216 0.80 -13.02 23.09
N MET A 217 1.44 -13.08 24.26
CA MET A 217 2.88 -13.30 24.39
C MET A 217 3.29 -14.78 24.26
N LEU A 218 2.33 -15.73 24.28
CA LEU A 218 2.63 -17.14 24.08
C LEU A 218 3.31 -17.33 22.72
N PRO A 219 4.33 -18.21 22.62
CA PRO A 219 4.90 -18.59 21.34
C PRO A 219 3.84 -19.30 20.48
N PRO A 220 4.01 -19.37 19.15
CA PRO A 220 3.09 -20.09 18.26
C PRO A 220 2.88 -21.53 18.73
N THR A 221 1.69 -21.82 19.28
CA THR A 221 1.42 -23.05 20.05
C THR A 221 0.38 -23.92 19.36
N LYS A 222 0.65 -25.22 19.21
CA LYS A 222 -0.34 -26.20 18.74
C LYS A 222 -1.19 -26.68 19.90
N LEU A 223 -2.49 -26.87 19.68
CA LEU A 223 -3.36 -27.54 20.64
C LEU A 223 -2.93 -29.02 20.79
N PRO A 224 -2.54 -29.49 21.99
CA PRO A 224 -2.14 -30.88 22.17
C PRO A 224 -3.37 -31.81 22.16
N SER A 225 -3.25 -32.95 21.48
CA SER A 225 -4.34 -33.93 21.36
C SER A 225 -4.76 -34.56 22.69
N SER A 226 -3.94 -34.47 23.74
CA SER A 226 -4.32 -34.87 25.10
C SER A 226 -5.50 -34.09 25.66
N LEU A 227 -5.77 -32.86 25.21
CA LEU A 227 -6.95 -32.09 25.63
C LEU A 227 -8.27 -32.77 25.27
N THR A 228 -8.30 -33.62 24.23
CA THR A 228 -9.53 -34.29 23.81
C THR A 228 -9.99 -35.37 24.80
N GLN A 229 -9.12 -35.76 25.74
CA GLN A 229 -9.41 -36.71 26.82
C GLN A 229 -10.25 -36.10 27.96
N LEU A 230 -10.41 -34.77 27.99
CA LEU A 230 -11.11 -34.02 29.04
C LEU A 230 -12.64 -34.16 28.90
N ASN A 231 -13.16 -35.34 29.22
CA ASN A 231 -14.57 -35.71 28.99
C ASN A 231 -15.59 -34.95 29.88
N LYS A 232 -15.16 -34.27 30.94
CA LYS A 232 -15.98 -33.39 31.80
C LYS A 232 -15.91 -31.91 31.43
N LEU A 233 -15.06 -31.52 30.47
CA LEU A 233 -14.83 -30.12 30.12
C LEU A 233 -16.06 -29.54 29.42
N LYS A 234 -16.70 -28.54 30.04
CA LYS A 234 -17.88 -27.84 29.53
C LYS A 234 -17.52 -26.57 28.76
N VAL A 235 -16.46 -25.87 29.20
CA VAL A 235 -16.02 -24.61 28.60
C VAL A 235 -14.54 -24.66 28.28
N PHE A 236 -14.18 -24.41 27.03
CA PHE A 236 -12.79 -24.25 26.59
C PHE A 236 -12.62 -22.96 25.78
N HIS A 237 -12.02 -21.95 26.40
CA HIS A 237 -11.76 -20.64 25.79
C HIS A 237 -10.26 -20.35 25.74
N MET A 238 -9.72 -20.24 24.53
CA MET A 238 -8.30 -19.95 24.26
C MET A 238 -8.15 -19.04 23.02
N TYR A 239 -9.03 -18.04 22.91
CA TYR A 239 -8.93 -17.02 21.87
C TYR A 239 -7.74 -16.08 22.09
N GLU A 240 -7.22 -15.45 21.04
CA GLU A 240 -6.17 -14.40 21.13
C GLU A 240 -4.91 -14.87 21.90
N SER A 241 -4.48 -16.12 21.67
CA SER A 241 -3.43 -16.80 22.46
C SER A 241 -2.38 -17.49 21.58
N ASN A 242 -2.18 -16.95 20.37
CA ASN A 242 -1.19 -17.40 19.38
C ASN A 242 -1.27 -18.90 19.05
N LEU A 243 -2.48 -19.47 19.04
CA LEU A 243 -2.66 -20.86 18.61
C LEU A 243 -2.38 -20.99 17.11
N VAL A 244 -1.68 -22.06 16.72
CA VAL A 244 -1.33 -22.36 15.32
C VAL A 244 -1.51 -23.85 15.01
N GLY A 245 -1.49 -24.20 13.73
CA GLY A 245 -1.81 -25.55 13.30
C GLY A 245 -3.31 -25.80 13.37
N GLU A 246 -3.69 -27.01 13.76
CA GLU A 246 -5.03 -27.54 13.54
C GLU A 246 -5.83 -27.65 14.83
N ILE A 247 -7.15 -27.70 14.69
CA ILE A 247 -8.06 -28.14 15.75
C ILE A 247 -7.93 -29.68 15.83
N PRO A 248 -7.53 -30.27 16.97
CA PRO A 248 -7.36 -31.72 17.08
C PRO A 248 -8.67 -32.47 16.87
N GLU A 249 -8.61 -33.63 16.21
CA GLU A 249 -9.75 -34.55 16.10
C GLU A 249 -10.14 -35.06 17.50
N THR A 250 -11.38 -34.81 17.89
CA THR A 250 -11.86 -35.12 19.25
C THR A 250 -12.31 -36.57 19.41
N ASN A 251 -12.52 -37.31 18.30
CA ASN A 251 -13.13 -38.64 18.27
C ASN A 251 -14.50 -38.74 18.99
N GLY A 252 -15.10 -37.60 19.38
CA GLY A 252 -16.29 -37.52 20.23
C GLY A 252 -16.04 -37.68 21.73
N HIS A 253 -14.80 -37.60 22.22
CA HIS A 253 -14.47 -37.84 23.64
C HIS A 253 -14.84 -36.68 24.59
N MET A 254 -14.87 -35.44 24.09
CA MET A 254 -15.22 -34.24 24.87
C MET A 254 -16.75 -34.06 25.04
N VAL A 255 -17.45 -35.13 25.43
CA VAL A 255 -18.93 -35.21 25.40
C VAL A 255 -19.65 -34.14 26.23
N ALA A 256 -19.01 -33.59 27.27
CA ALA A 256 -19.57 -32.54 28.11
C ALA A 256 -19.43 -31.12 27.52
N LEU A 257 -18.73 -30.93 26.39
CA LEU A 257 -18.38 -29.60 25.89
C LEU A 257 -19.62 -28.83 25.42
N GLU A 258 -19.88 -27.69 26.08
CA GLU A 258 -20.98 -26.78 25.78
C GLU A 258 -20.52 -25.52 25.04
N LYS A 259 -19.29 -25.06 25.30
CA LYS A 259 -18.72 -23.83 24.72
C LYS A 259 -17.27 -24.03 24.30
N LEU A 260 -16.99 -23.75 23.02
CA LEU A 260 -15.66 -23.77 22.43
C LEU A 260 -15.37 -22.41 21.78
N ASP A 261 -14.34 -21.71 22.27
CA ASP A 261 -13.85 -20.47 21.67
C ASP A 261 -12.35 -20.54 21.40
N LEU A 262 -11.99 -20.58 20.11
CA LEU A 262 -10.62 -20.58 19.61
C LEU A 262 -10.38 -19.39 18.64
N SER A 263 -11.21 -18.34 18.73
CA SER A 263 -11.16 -17.18 17.84
C SER A 263 -9.86 -16.35 17.93
N LYS A 264 -9.63 -15.43 16.98
CA LYS A 264 -8.45 -14.54 16.95
C LYS A 264 -7.10 -15.27 17.10
N ASN A 265 -6.89 -16.36 16.37
CA ASN A 265 -5.66 -17.14 16.42
C ASN A 265 -5.07 -17.34 15.02
N GLY A 266 -3.89 -17.95 14.95
CA GLY A 266 -3.25 -18.39 13.71
C GLY A 266 -3.58 -19.83 13.33
N LEU A 267 -4.75 -20.36 13.75
CA LEU A 267 -5.15 -21.73 13.41
C LEU A 267 -5.25 -21.85 11.89
N SER A 268 -4.37 -22.69 11.34
CA SER A 268 -4.00 -22.70 9.94
C SER A 268 -3.53 -24.09 9.52
N GLY A 269 -3.99 -24.52 8.35
CA GLY A 269 -3.43 -25.67 7.67
C GLY A 269 -2.08 -25.39 7.07
N GLN A 270 -1.00 -25.62 7.82
CA GLN A 270 0.35 -25.68 7.27
C GLN A 270 0.68 -27.11 6.83
N ILE A 271 0.95 -27.26 5.54
CA ILE A 271 1.51 -28.47 4.93
C ILE A 271 2.91 -28.71 5.53
N PRO A 272 3.16 -29.79 6.30
CA PRO A 272 4.49 -30.20 6.71
C PRO A 272 4.98 -31.26 5.73
N ASN A 273 5.45 -30.82 4.56
CA ASN A 273 6.12 -31.63 3.53
C ASN A 273 5.37 -32.82 2.88
N GLU A 274 4.11 -33.10 3.22
CA GLU A 274 3.32 -34.16 2.58
C GLU A 274 1.94 -33.68 2.10
N ASN A 275 1.42 -34.29 1.02
CA ASN A 275 0.27 -33.82 0.22
C ASN A 275 -1.12 -34.01 0.88
N ILE A 276 -1.27 -33.66 2.17
CA ILE A 276 -2.55 -33.73 2.89
C ILE A 276 -2.96 -32.33 3.34
N LEU A 277 -4.12 -31.87 2.86
CA LEU A 277 -4.74 -30.61 3.29
C LEU A 277 -5.39 -30.78 4.67
N SER A 278 -4.58 -30.58 5.68
CA SER A 278 -4.94 -30.55 7.10
C SER A 278 -5.20 -29.09 7.55
N GLY A 279 -5.95 -28.84 8.63
CA GLY A 279 -6.38 -27.50 9.07
C GLY A 279 -7.77 -27.03 8.61
N LYS A 280 -8.67 -27.98 8.34
CA LYS A 280 -10.11 -27.75 8.19
C LYS A 280 -10.79 -27.70 9.56
N ILE A 281 -12.08 -27.36 9.61
CA ILE A 281 -12.92 -27.67 10.78
C ILE A 281 -13.11 -29.20 10.83
N PRO A 282 -12.77 -29.90 11.93
CA PRO A 282 -12.91 -31.36 12.01
C PRO A 282 -14.38 -31.82 12.01
N ASP A 283 -14.69 -32.88 11.28
CA ASP A 283 -16.04 -33.47 11.22
C ASP A 283 -16.49 -34.03 12.59
N ASP A 284 -15.54 -34.50 13.40
CA ASP A 284 -15.79 -35.00 14.77
C ASP A 284 -16.37 -33.95 15.73
N LEU A 285 -16.23 -32.65 15.46
CA LEU A 285 -16.91 -31.62 16.26
C LEU A 285 -18.43 -31.76 16.20
N GLY A 286 -18.98 -32.33 15.11
CA GLY A 286 -20.40 -32.66 14.99
C GLY A 286 -20.87 -33.84 15.85
N ARG A 287 -19.99 -34.49 16.64
CA ARG A 287 -20.38 -35.48 17.67
C ARG A 287 -20.64 -34.86 19.03
N LEU A 288 -20.30 -33.58 19.23
CA LEU A 288 -20.38 -32.91 20.52
C LEU A 288 -21.81 -32.41 20.80
N ASN A 289 -22.73 -33.34 21.06
CA ASN A 289 -24.18 -33.07 21.13
C ASN A 289 -24.61 -31.97 22.13
N ASN A 290 -23.77 -31.67 23.12
CA ASN A 290 -24.02 -30.61 24.12
C ASN A 290 -23.50 -29.22 23.69
N LEU A 291 -22.79 -29.12 22.57
CA LEU A 291 -22.14 -27.89 22.10
C LEU A 291 -23.19 -26.86 21.66
N LYS A 292 -23.29 -25.78 22.42
CA LYS A 292 -24.20 -24.64 22.19
C LYS A 292 -23.49 -23.52 21.45
N TYR A 293 -22.24 -23.25 21.83
CA TYR A 293 -21.45 -22.14 21.34
C TYR A 293 -20.18 -22.63 20.65
N LEU A 294 -20.10 -22.44 19.34
CA LEU A 294 -18.90 -22.71 18.53
C LEU A 294 -18.38 -21.42 17.92
N ASN A 295 -17.27 -20.92 18.47
CA ASN A 295 -16.60 -19.72 17.98
C ASN A 295 -15.17 -20.00 17.48
N LEU A 296 -14.98 -19.72 16.18
CA LEU A 296 -13.72 -19.87 15.45
C LEU A 296 -13.36 -18.61 14.64
N TYR A 297 -13.98 -17.45 14.90
CA TYR A 297 -13.78 -16.25 14.06
C TYR A 297 -12.32 -15.75 14.03
N SER A 298 -11.92 -15.05 12.97
CA SER A 298 -10.56 -14.49 12.83
C SER A 298 -9.47 -15.55 12.99
N ASN A 299 -9.52 -16.57 12.13
CA ASN A 299 -8.50 -17.61 11.98
C ASN A 299 -8.14 -17.78 10.48
N GLN A 300 -7.34 -18.79 10.13
CA GLN A 300 -6.98 -19.14 8.75
C GLN A 300 -7.58 -20.50 8.34
N LEU A 301 -8.74 -20.86 8.90
CA LEU A 301 -9.44 -22.10 8.59
C LEU A 301 -9.92 -22.07 7.13
N PHE A 302 -9.89 -23.22 6.47
CA PHE A 302 -10.27 -23.35 5.07
C PHE A 302 -11.04 -24.64 4.79
N GLY A 303 -11.59 -24.75 3.58
CA GLY A 303 -12.47 -25.84 3.20
C GLY A 303 -13.90 -25.61 3.67
N ASN A 304 -14.72 -26.66 3.60
CA ASN A 304 -16.15 -26.56 3.85
C ASN A 304 -16.48 -26.68 5.34
N VAL A 305 -17.63 -26.15 5.76
CA VAL A 305 -18.23 -26.49 7.06
C VAL A 305 -18.74 -27.94 7.00
N PRO A 306 -18.30 -28.84 7.91
CA PRO A 306 -18.79 -30.22 7.97
C PRO A 306 -20.30 -30.31 8.16
N GLU A 307 -20.93 -31.29 7.50
CA GLU A 307 -22.38 -31.53 7.60
C GLU A 307 -22.78 -32.00 9.01
N SER A 308 -21.88 -32.70 9.71
CA SER A 308 -22.07 -33.15 11.09
C SER A 308 -22.34 -32.01 12.07
N ILE A 309 -21.67 -30.86 11.92
CA ILE A 309 -21.84 -29.67 12.77
C ILE A 309 -23.24 -29.09 12.60
N ALA A 310 -23.78 -29.14 11.39
CA ALA A 310 -25.14 -28.71 11.09
C ALA A 310 -26.23 -29.65 11.65
N ARG A 311 -25.84 -30.80 12.21
CA ARG A 311 -26.72 -31.77 12.89
C ARG A 311 -26.65 -31.67 14.42
N LEU A 312 -25.88 -30.74 14.98
CA LEU A 312 -25.73 -30.58 16.43
C LEU A 312 -27.04 -30.08 17.07
N PRO A 313 -27.67 -30.85 17.99
CA PRO A 313 -29.00 -30.54 18.50
C PRO A 313 -29.05 -29.37 19.49
N ALA A 314 -27.93 -29.07 20.16
CA ALA A 314 -27.84 -28.00 21.16
C ALA A 314 -27.31 -26.67 20.60
N LEU A 315 -26.86 -26.63 19.33
CA LEU A 315 -26.13 -25.48 18.77
C LEU A 315 -27.04 -24.25 18.64
N THR A 316 -26.69 -23.18 19.35
CA THR A 316 -27.36 -21.87 19.31
C THR A 316 -26.53 -20.83 18.54
N ASP A 317 -25.21 -20.89 18.68
CA ASP A 317 -24.29 -19.88 18.17
C ASP A 317 -23.22 -20.50 17.28
N PHE A 318 -23.29 -20.21 15.98
CA PHE A 318 -22.32 -20.64 14.99
C PHE A 318 -21.55 -19.43 14.45
N VAL A 319 -20.29 -19.28 14.90
CA VAL A 319 -19.49 -18.06 14.69
C VAL A 319 -18.15 -18.41 14.04
N VAL A 320 -18.04 -18.21 12.73
CA VAL A 320 -16.87 -18.60 11.91
C VAL A 320 -16.41 -17.50 10.94
N PHE A 321 -16.87 -16.27 11.14
CA PHE A 321 -16.55 -15.14 10.27
C PHE A 321 -15.03 -14.77 10.26
N LEU A 322 -14.56 -14.04 9.25
CA LEU A 322 -13.13 -13.74 9.04
C LEU A 322 -12.26 -15.02 9.03
N ASN A 323 -12.52 -15.88 8.05
CA ASN A 323 -11.73 -17.08 7.77
C ASN A 323 -11.57 -17.24 6.24
N ASN A 324 -10.97 -18.36 5.80
CA ASN A 324 -10.86 -18.73 4.39
C ASN A 324 -11.74 -19.97 4.07
N LEU A 325 -12.88 -20.10 4.76
CA LEU A 325 -13.84 -21.20 4.54
C LEU A 325 -14.55 -21.03 3.19
N SER A 326 -14.93 -22.14 2.58
CA SER A 326 -15.38 -22.23 1.20
C SER A 326 -16.54 -23.21 1.01
N GLY A 327 -16.99 -23.36 -0.23
CA GLY A 327 -18.03 -24.32 -0.60
C GLY A 327 -19.43 -23.84 -0.19
N THR A 328 -20.39 -24.77 -0.14
CA THR A 328 -21.79 -24.50 0.20
C THR A 328 -22.06 -24.70 1.69
N LEU A 329 -22.94 -23.90 2.26
CA LEU A 329 -23.43 -24.09 3.62
C LEU A 329 -24.31 -25.37 3.70
N PRO A 330 -24.11 -26.26 4.70
CA PRO A 330 -24.99 -27.38 4.94
C PRO A 330 -26.45 -26.94 5.16
N LEU A 331 -27.40 -27.67 4.58
CA LEU A 331 -28.84 -27.37 4.72
C LEU A 331 -29.41 -27.79 6.07
N ASP A 332 -28.79 -28.78 6.73
CA ASP A 332 -29.30 -29.44 7.94
C ASP A 332 -29.31 -28.54 9.19
N PHE A 333 -28.58 -27.41 9.20
CA PHE A 333 -28.51 -26.45 10.31
C PHE A 333 -29.89 -26.08 10.87
N VAL A 334 -30.86 -26.04 9.98
CA VAL A 334 -32.25 -25.62 10.21
C VAL A 334 -33.09 -26.69 10.90
N ARG A 335 -32.76 -27.96 10.67
CA ARG A 335 -33.55 -29.12 11.09
C ARG A 335 -33.19 -29.58 12.50
N PHE A 336 -31.94 -29.36 12.91
CA PHE A 336 -31.40 -29.91 14.15
C PHE A 336 -31.01 -28.82 15.15
N SER A 337 -30.56 -27.64 14.71
CA SER A 337 -30.02 -26.60 15.59
C SER A 337 -31.02 -25.46 15.81
N LYS A 338 -31.31 -25.13 17.07
CA LYS A 338 -32.12 -23.96 17.44
C LYS A 338 -31.25 -22.70 17.44
N LEU A 339 -30.82 -22.27 16.25
CA LEU A 339 -29.91 -21.14 16.10
C LEU A 339 -30.50 -19.82 16.63
N GLU A 340 -29.67 -19.09 17.37
CA GLU A 340 -29.88 -17.72 17.84
C GLU A 340 -28.95 -16.75 17.11
N THR A 341 -27.68 -17.15 16.86
CA THR A 341 -26.77 -16.39 15.99
C THR A 341 -26.09 -17.26 14.94
N PHE A 342 -26.02 -16.74 13.71
CA PHE A 342 -25.37 -17.38 12.57
C PHE A 342 -24.44 -16.38 11.87
N GLN A 343 -23.14 -16.49 12.13
CA GLN A 343 -22.14 -15.49 11.76
C GLN A 343 -21.02 -16.12 10.91
N ILE A 344 -21.15 -15.96 9.59
CA ILE A 344 -20.30 -16.59 8.57
C ILE A 344 -19.60 -15.57 7.64
N ALA A 345 -19.71 -14.28 7.96
CA ALA A 345 -19.21 -13.18 7.13
C ALA A 345 -17.71 -13.24 6.80
N SER A 346 -17.28 -12.51 5.77
CA SER A 346 -15.86 -12.37 5.37
C SER A 346 -15.18 -13.75 5.20
N ASN A 347 -15.71 -14.53 4.27
CA ASN A 347 -15.27 -15.88 3.91
C ASN A 347 -15.40 -16.07 2.37
N SER A 348 -15.20 -17.29 1.86
CA SER A 348 -15.40 -17.66 0.45
C SER A 348 -16.58 -18.61 0.24
N PHE A 349 -17.65 -18.49 1.03
CA PHE A 349 -18.84 -19.32 0.88
C PHE A 349 -19.57 -19.04 -0.45
N THR A 350 -20.18 -20.08 -1.00
CA THR A 350 -20.90 -20.09 -2.28
C THR A 350 -22.23 -20.82 -2.15
N GLY A 351 -23.04 -20.85 -3.21
CA GLY A 351 -24.38 -21.45 -3.17
C GLY A 351 -25.40 -20.53 -2.52
N ARG A 352 -26.41 -21.10 -1.84
CA ARG A 352 -27.51 -20.35 -1.20
C ARG A 352 -27.32 -20.33 0.32
N LEU A 353 -27.94 -19.35 0.98
CA LEU A 353 -28.24 -19.46 2.40
C LEU A 353 -29.22 -20.63 2.62
N PRO A 354 -29.08 -21.42 3.71
CA PRO A 354 -30.01 -22.51 4.02
C PRO A 354 -31.47 -22.01 4.07
N GLU A 355 -32.38 -22.76 3.43
CA GLU A 355 -33.80 -22.46 3.50
C GLU A 355 -34.31 -22.71 4.93
N ASN A 356 -35.25 -21.89 5.41
CA ASN A 356 -35.84 -22.02 6.74
C ASN A 356 -34.91 -21.68 7.94
N LEU A 357 -33.84 -20.88 7.78
CA LEU A 357 -32.90 -20.45 8.85
C LEU A 357 -33.52 -19.96 10.18
N CYS A 358 -34.77 -19.50 10.20
CA CYS A 358 -35.50 -19.10 11.41
C CYS A 358 -36.72 -19.99 11.70
N TYR A 359 -36.66 -21.28 11.34
CA TYR A 359 -37.76 -22.24 11.55
C TYR A 359 -38.24 -22.31 13.01
N HIS A 360 -37.30 -22.26 13.96
CA HIS A 360 -37.58 -22.28 15.40
C HIS A 360 -37.94 -20.91 16.00
N GLY A 361 -38.01 -19.83 15.20
CA GLY A 361 -38.37 -18.49 15.65
C GLY A 361 -37.38 -17.84 16.62
N SER A 362 -36.14 -18.35 16.73
CA SER A 362 -35.13 -17.93 17.70
C SER A 362 -33.98 -17.10 17.13
N LEU A 363 -33.85 -16.98 15.81
CA LEU A 363 -32.69 -16.36 15.16
C LEU A 363 -32.68 -14.84 15.37
N VAL A 364 -31.82 -14.37 16.28
CA VAL A 364 -31.63 -12.95 16.62
C VAL A 364 -30.73 -12.24 15.60
N GLY A 365 -29.69 -12.93 15.10
CA GLY A 365 -28.69 -12.32 14.22
C GLY A 365 -28.20 -13.22 13.09
N LEU A 366 -28.33 -12.74 11.85
CA LEU A 366 -27.75 -13.34 10.65
C LEU A 366 -26.70 -12.39 10.05
N THR A 367 -25.43 -12.79 10.07
CA THR A 367 -24.33 -12.04 9.43
C THR A 367 -23.57 -12.92 8.44
N ALA A 368 -23.70 -12.61 7.15
CA ALA A 368 -23.13 -13.37 6.04
C ALA A 368 -22.53 -12.47 4.94
N TYR A 369 -22.24 -11.22 5.27
CA TYR A 369 -21.63 -10.24 4.37
C TYR A 369 -20.21 -10.66 3.89
N ASP A 370 -19.67 -10.01 2.87
CA ASP A 370 -18.35 -10.31 2.28
C ASP A 370 -18.17 -11.81 1.96
N ASN A 371 -19.04 -12.33 1.10
CA ASN A 371 -18.99 -13.72 0.63
C ASN A 371 -19.41 -13.79 -0.86
N ASN A 372 -19.47 -14.99 -1.42
CA ASN A 372 -19.94 -15.22 -2.80
C ASN A 372 -21.28 -16.00 -2.79
N LEU A 373 -22.14 -15.74 -1.81
CA LEU A 373 -23.47 -16.34 -1.68
C LEU A 373 -24.41 -15.82 -2.76
N SER A 374 -25.37 -16.63 -3.18
CA SER A 374 -26.18 -16.42 -4.37
C SER A 374 -27.61 -16.93 -4.21
N GLY A 375 -28.51 -16.51 -5.10
CA GLY A 375 -29.93 -16.84 -5.02
C GLY A 375 -30.69 -15.96 -4.04
N LYS A 376 -31.90 -16.36 -3.65
CA LYS A 376 -32.81 -15.55 -2.85
C LYS A 376 -32.49 -15.61 -1.35
N LEU A 377 -32.92 -14.57 -0.62
CA LEU A 377 -33.09 -14.67 0.83
C LEU A 377 -34.21 -15.69 1.15
N PRO A 378 -34.04 -16.58 2.15
CA PRO A 378 -35.09 -17.50 2.57
C PRO A 378 -36.35 -16.78 3.07
N GLU A 379 -37.52 -17.18 2.56
CA GLU A 379 -38.82 -16.57 2.92
C GLU A 379 -39.12 -16.65 4.43
N SER A 380 -38.61 -17.68 5.11
CA SER A 380 -38.69 -17.84 6.58
C SER A 380 -38.11 -16.68 7.38
N LEU A 381 -37.17 -15.91 6.82
CA LEU A 381 -36.64 -14.71 7.45
C LEU A 381 -37.71 -13.61 7.54
N GLY A 382 -38.68 -13.59 6.63
CA GLY A 382 -39.83 -12.69 6.70
C GLY A 382 -40.76 -12.97 7.88
N SER A 383 -40.91 -14.24 8.29
CA SER A 383 -41.67 -14.63 9.48
C SER A 383 -40.86 -14.59 10.78
N CYS A 384 -39.59 -14.20 10.74
CA CYS A 384 -38.68 -14.27 11.89
C CYS A 384 -38.85 -13.06 12.82
N SER A 385 -39.73 -13.18 13.81
CA SER A 385 -40.01 -12.09 14.76
C SER A 385 -38.87 -11.78 15.73
N SER A 386 -37.94 -12.71 15.96
CA SER A 386 -36.76 -12.51 16.81
C SER A 386 -35.60 -11.77 16.14
N LEU A 387 -35.60 -11.65 14.80
CA LEU A 387 -34.48 -11.11 14.05
C LEU A 387 -34.27 -9.61 14.30
N ASN A 388 -33.16 -9.28 14.98
CA ASN A 388 -32.71 -7.91 15.23
C ASN A 388 -31.64 -7.45 14.22
N ILE A 389 -30.78 -8.37 13.76
CA ILE A 389 -29.67 -8.07 12.85
C ILE A 389 -29.75 -8.92 11.58
N LEU A 390 -29.81 -8.27 10.43
CA LEU A 390 -29.60 -8.89 9.12
C LEU A 390 -28.52 -8.13 8.35
N ARG A 391 -27.36 -8.76 8.15
CA ARG A 391 -26.22 -8.25 7.37
C ARG A 391 -25.76 -9.25 6.33
N VAL A 392 -26.08 -9.01 5.06
CA VAL A 392 -25.74 -9.87 3.92
C VAL A 392 -25.12 -9.08 2.75
N GLU A 393 -24.59 -7.90 3.05
CA GLU A 393 -23.99 -7.00 2.07
C GLU A 393 -22.76 -7.59 1.37
N ASN A 394 -22.40 -7.04 0.20
CA ASN A 394 -21.28 -7.49 -0.64
C ASN A 394 -21.33 -9.01 -0.92
N ASN A 395 -22.37 -9.41 -1.66
CA ASN A 395 -22.64 -10.80 -2.07
C ASN A 395 -23.26 -10.83 -3.49
N ASN A 396 -23.69 -12.00 -3.93
CA ASN A 396 -24.32 -12.24 -5.23
C ASN A 396 -25.80 -12.68 -5.08
N LEU A 397 -26.45 -12.30 -3.97
CA LEU A 397 -27.86 -12.60 -3.67
C LEU A 397 -28.79 -11.82 -4.60
N SER A 398 -29.97 -12.37 -4.90
CA SER A 398 -30.84 -11.84 -5.94
C SER A 398 -32.33 -12.13 -5.74
N GLY A 399 -33.17 -11.47 -6.55
CA GLY A 399 -34.63 -11.57 -6.45
C GLY A 399 -35.20 -10.61 -5.40
N ASN A 400 -36.47 -10.81 -5.04
CA ASN A 400 -37.15 -9.92 -4.11
C ASN A 400 -36.80 -10.27 -2.66
N VAL A 401 -36.75 -9.25 -1.80
CA VAL A 401 -36.67 -9.42 -0.34
C VAL A 401 -38.02 -9.93 0.20
N PRO A 402 -38.05 -10.98 1.05
CA PRO A 402 -39.25 -11.46 1.73
C PRO A 402 -40.07 -10.35 2.39
N SER A 403 -41.37 -10.32 2.13
CA SER A 403 -42.24 -9.17 2.48
C SER A 403 -42.26 -8.84 3.99
N GLY A 404 -42.16 -9.87 4.83
CA GLY A 404 -42.12 -9.72 6.29
C GLY A 404 -40.86 -9.03 6.82
N LEU A 405 -39.71 -9.11 6.12
CA LEU A 405 -38.48 -8.42 6.55
C LEU A 405 -38.66 -6.89 6.52
N TRP A 406 -39.38 -6.36 5.53
CA TRP A 406 -39.70 -4.94 5.47
C TRP A 406 -40.58 -4.47 6.64
N THR A 407 -41.35 -5.37 7.27
CA THR A 407 -42.36 -5.04 8.29
C THR A 407 -42.04 -5.60 9.68
N SER A 408 -40.89 -6.28 9.85
CA SER A 408 -40.48 -6.89 11.12
C SER A 408 -40.37 -5.85 12.24
N MET A 409 -40.96 -6.15 13.40
CA MET A 409 -41.04 -5.19 14.50
C MET A 409 -39.77 -5.07 15.34
N ASN A 410 -38.90 -6.08 15.32
CA ASN A 410 -37.69 -6.14 16.15
C ASN A 410 -36.39 -5.89 15.37
N LEU A 411 -36.47 -5.90 14.03
CA LEU A 411 -35.33 -5.68 13.14
C LEU A 411 -34.80 -4.25 13.31
N GLU A 412 -33.55 -4.13 13.70
CA GLU A 412 -32.86 -2.86 13.99
C GLU A 412 -31.84 -2.53 12.90
N ARG A 413 -31.04 -3.53 12.49
CA ARG A 413 -30.02 -3.37 11.45
C ARG A 413 -30.36 -4.22 10.23
N PHE A 414 -30.65 -3.56 9.12
CA PHE A 414 -31.02 -4.18 7.85
C PHE A 414 -30.05 -3.71 6.75
N MET A 415 -29.05 -4.54 6.48
CA MET A 415 -27.98 -4.26 5.51
C MET A 415 -27.94 -5.36 4.45
N ILE A 416 -28.30 -4.98 3.23
CA ILE A 416 -28.40 -5.87 2.06
C ILE A 416 -27.75 -5.24 0.81
N ASN A 417 -26.93 -4.20 1.01
CA ASN A 417 -26.29 -3.46 -0.07
C ASN A 417 -25.28 -4.30 -0.87
N GLU A 418 -24.88 -3.82 -2.05
CA GLU A 418 -23.91 -4.51 -2.94
C GLU A 418 -24.32 -5.96 -3.24
N ASN A 419 -25.50 -6.09 -3.84
CA ASN A 419 -26.11 -7.37 -4.22
C ASN A 419 -26.91 -7.18 -5.53
N LYS A 420 -27.79 -8.13 -5.87
CA LYS A 420 -28.67 -8.11 -7.06
C LYS A 420 -30.14 -8.23 -6.68
N PHE A 421 -30.54 -7.66 -5.54
CA PHE A 421 -31.93 -7.64 -5.10
C PHE A 421 -32.78 -6.76 -6.02
N THR A 422 -34.01 -7.21 -6.25
CA THR A 422 -35.00 -6.59 -7.13
C THR A 422 -36.28 -6.27 -6.38
N GLY A 423 -37.21 -5.60 -7.06
CA GLY A 423 -38.55 -5.30 -6.55
C GLY A 423 -38.74 -3.82 -6.24
N GLN A 424 -39.66 -3.53 -5.33
CA GLN A 424 -40.04 -2.18 -4.91
C GLN A 424 -40.16 -2.13 -3.39
N LEU A 425 -40.01 -0.95 -2.78
CA LEU A 425 -40.27 -0.75 -1.35
C LEU A 425 -41.79 -0.79 -1.09
N PRO A 426 -42.28 -1.56 -0.10
CA PRO A 426 -43.71 -1.61 0.23
C PRO A 426 -44.19 -0.36 1.00
N GLU A 427 -45.48 -0.06 0.92
CA GLU A 427 -46.15 1.05 1.63
C GLU A 427 -46.22 0.89 3.17
N ARG A 428 -45.55 -0.12 3.74
CA ARG A 428 -45.36 -0.27 5.18
C ARG A 428 -43.95 -0.77 5.44
N LEU A 429 -43.17 0.00 6.19
CA LEU A 429 -41.81 -0.34 6.60
C LEU A 429 -41.72 -0.50 8.12
N SER A 430 -40.64 -1.11 8.60
CA SER A 430 -40.38 -1.37 10.02
C SER A 430 -40.11 -0.07 10.77
N TRP A 431 -40.74 0.08 11.93
CA TRP A 431 -40.54 1.24 12.79
C TRP A 431 -39.24 1.21 13.60
N ASN A 432 -38.66 0.02 13.80
CA ASN A 432 -37.52 -0.19 14.69
C ASN A 432 -36.15 -0.17 13.97
N VAL A 433 -36.13 -0.20 12.64
CA VAL A 433 -34.87 -0.16 11.87
C VAL A 433 -34.15 1.17 12.10
N SER A 434 -32.96 1.11 12.69
CA SER A 434 -32.05 2.24 12.90
C SER A 434 -31.09 2.45 11.72
N VAL A 435 -30.68 1.35 11.06
CA VAL A 435 -29.80 1.37 9.88
C VAL A 435 -30.45 0.57 8.75
N MET A 436 -30.85 1.28 7.69
CA MET A 436 -31.41 0.71 6.47
C MET A 436 -30.44 0.95 5.30
N SER A 437 -29.74 -0.09 4.88
CA SER A 437 -28.77 -0.04 3.77
C SER A 437 -29.16 -1.01 2.65
N ILE A 438 -29.67 -0.46 1.55
CA ILE A 438 -30.15 -1.18 0.37
C ILE A 438 -29.45 -0.75 -0.93
N SER A 439 -28.35 0.01 -0.81
CA SER A 439 -27.61 0.59 -1.93
C SER A 439 -26.96 -0.45 -2.85
N TYR A 440 -26.56 -0.05 -4.06
CA TYR A 440 -25.93 -0.92 -5.06
C TYR A 440 -26.73 -2.21 -5.30
N ASN A 441 -27.98 -2.04 -5.71
CA ASN A 441 -28.95 -3.10 -6.00
C ASN A 441 -29.80 -2.72 -7.22
N GLN A 442 -30.90 -3.43 -7.47
CA GLN A 442 -31.83 -3.21 -8.59
C GLN A 442 -33.25 -2.91 -8.07
N PHE A 443 -33.38 -2.26 -6.91
CA PHE A 443 -34.67 -1.79 -6.42
C PHE A 443 -35.22 -0.68 -7.31
N SER A 444 -36.52 -0.70 -7.53
CA SER A 444 -37.20 0.09 -8.56
C SER A 444 -38.52 0.68 -8.03
N GLY A 445 -39.16 1.52 -8.86
CA GLY A 445 -40.41 2.20 -8.50
C GLY A 445 -40.17 3.41 -7.60
N ARG A 446 -41.25 3.94 -7.01
CA ARG A 446 -41.19 5.12 -6.15
C ARG A 446 -40.73 4.78 -4.73
N ILE A 447 -40.18 5.77 -4.03
CA ILE A 447 -40.12 5.72 -2.56
C ILE A 447 -41.57 5.89 -2.05
N PRO A 448 -42.11 4.94 -1.26
CA PRO A 448 -43.51 4.93 -0.83
C PRO A 448 -43.82 6.02 0.22
N LEU A 449 -45.09 6.41 0.34
CA LEU A 449 -45.54 7.36 1.38
C LEU A 449 -45.38 6.73 2.77
N GLY A 450 -45.50 5.40 2.85
CA GLY A 450 -45.22 4.60 4.04
C GLY A 450 -43.80 4.70 4.59
N VAL A 451 -42.86 5.40 3.95
CA VAL A 451 -41.50 5.61 4.44
C VAL A 451 -41.44 6.34 5.79
N SER A 452 -42.44 7.16 6.11
CA SER A 452 -42.68 7.75 7.44
C SER A 452 -42.82 6.72 8.58
N SER A 453 -43.04 5.45 8.25
CA SER A 453 -43.09 4.36 9.24
C SER A 453 -41.74 4.11 9.92
N LEU A 454 -40.61 4.46 9.28
CA LEU A 454 -39.22 4.22 9.73
C LEU A 454 -38.80 5.08 10.94
N LYS A 455 -39.63 5.17 12.00
CA LYS A 455 -39.50 6.17 13.06
C LYS A 455 -38.11 6.23 13.73
N ASN A 456 -37.46 5.08 13.93
CA ASN A 456 -36.16 4.98 14.60
C ASN A 456 -34.96 5.14 13.64
N VAL A 457 -35.16 5.37 12.34
CA VAL A 457 -34.06 5.35 11.36
C VAL A 457 -33.09 6.52 11.54
N VAL A 458 -31.82 6.17 11.66
CA VAL A 458 -30.67 7.08 11.79
C VAL A 458 -29.92 7.18 10.47
N ILE A 459 -29.76 6.06 9.77
CA ILE A 459 -29.10 5.98 8.46
C ILE A 459 -30.05 5.32 7.46
N PHE A 460 -30.41 6.04 6.40
CA PHE A 460 -31.10 5.48 5.24
C PHE A 460 -30.24 5.66 3.99
N ASN A 461 -29.68 4.55 3.51
CA ASN A 461 -28.88 4.49 2.29
C ASN A 461 -29.57 3.61 1.24
N ALA A 462 -30.03 4.24 0.16
CA ALA A 462 -30.62 3.60 -1.01
C ALA A 462 -29.96 4.04 -2.33
N SER A 463 -28.69 4.46 -2.25
CA SER A 463 -27.93 4.92 -3.41
C SER A 463 -27.72 3.83 -4.47
N ASN A 464 -27.43 4.23 -5.70
CA ASN A 464 -27.09 3.33 -6.81
C ASN A 464 -28.16 2.24 -7.03
N ASN A 465 -29.37 2.66 -7.33
CA ASN A 465 -30.56 1.84 -7.56
C ASN A 465 -31.38 2.41 -8.75
N LEU A 466 -32.60 1.90 -8.95
CA LEU A 466 -33.52 2.32 -10.02
C LEU A 466 -34.76 3.05 -9.46
N PHE A 467 -34.66 3.69 -8.29
CA PHE A 467 -35.78 4.44 -7.70
C PHE A 467 -36.15 5.66 -8.54
N ASN A 468 -37.45 5.90 -8.71
CA ASN A 468 -38.01 6.96 -9.55
C ASN A 468 -39.16 7.71 -8.85
N GLY A 469 -39.87 8.58 -9.58
CA GLY A 469 -40.87 9.47 -8.99
C GLY A 469 -40.21 10.58 -8.16
N SER A 470 -40.96 11.21 -7.26
CA SER A 470 -40.45 12.27 -6.37
C SER A 470 -40.07 11.74 -4.99
N ILE A 471 -39.21 12.48 -4.29
CA ILE A 471 -38.97 12.27 -2.85
C ILE A 471 -40.28 12.60 -2.11
N PRO A 472 -40.91 11.66 -1.37
CA PRO A 472 -42.17 11.91 -0.70
C PRO A 472 -42.01 12.88 0.47
N LEU A 473 -43.03 13.69 0.74
CA LEU A 473 -43.03 14.64 1.86
C LEU A 473 -42.91 13.92 3.19
N GLU A 474 -43.52 12.74 3.29
CA GLU A 474 -43.50 11.82 4.42
C GLU A 474 -42.07 11.43 4.86
N LEU A 475 -41.06 11.53 3.99
CA LEU A 475 -39.66 11.30 4.36
C LEU A 475 -39.14 12.36 5.34
N THR A 476 -39.73 13.57 5.38
CA THR A 476 -39.33 14.64 6.31
C THR A 476 -39.81 14.42 7.74
N SER A 477 -40.69 13.44 8.00
CA SER A 477 -41.14 13.08 9.36
C SER A 477 -40.12 12.25 10.16
N LEU A 478 -38.99 11.89 9.55
CA LEU A 478 -37.96 11.04 10.16
C LEU A 478 -37.03 11.87 11.05
N LEU A 479 -37.43 12.07 12.31
CA LEU A 479 -36.78 13.01 13.24
C LEU A 479 -35.35 12.59 13.66
N HIS A 480 -35.07 11.28 13.69
CA HIS A 480 -33.76 10.72 14.09
C HIS A 480 -32.78 10.55 12.92
N LEU A 481 -33.21 10.80 11.69
CA LEU A 481 -32.40 10.62 10.48
C LEU A 481 -31.21 11.57 10.48
N THR A 482 -29.98 11.03 10.54
CA THR A 482 -28.72 11.79 10.46
C THR A 482 -28.10 11.73 9.07
N THR A 483 -28.32 10.63 8.34
CA THR A 483 -27.69 10.38 7.04
C THR A 483 -28.72 9.85 6.04
N LEU A 484 -28.95 10.61 4.97
CA LEU A 484 -29.83 10.25 3.86
C LEU A 484 -29.02 10.23 2.56
N LEU A 485 -28.87 9.06 1.96
CA LEU A 485 -28.15 8.84 0.70
C LEU A 485 -29.10 8.21 -0.32
N LEU A 486 -29.50 8.99 -1.33
CA LEU A 486 -30.37 8.57 -2.44
C LEU A 486 -29.72 8.83 -3.81
N ASP A 487 -28.40 9.04 -3.83
CA ASP A 487 -27.64 9.35 -5.03
C ASP A 487 -27.65 8.22 -6.08
N HIS A 488 -27.31 8.54 -7.32
CA HIS A 488 -27.30 7.58 -8.44
C HIS A 488 -28.63 6.82 -8.60
N ASN A 489 -29.74 7.56 -8.67
CA ASN A 489 -31.08 7.03 -8.89
C ASN A 489 -31.77 7.80 -10.05
N GLN A 490 -33.08 7.59 -10.23
CA GLN A 490 -33.89 8.24 -11.25
C GLN A 490 -34.96 9.18 -10.63
N LEU A 491 -34.69 9.73 -9.43
CA LEU A 491 -35.61 10.60 -8.71
C LEU A 491 -35.81 11.93 -9.42
N THR A 492 -37.02 12.48 -9.32
CA THR A 492 -37.55 13.64 -10.07
C THR A 492 -38.31 14.59 -9.14
N GLY A 493 -38.80 15.71 -9.67
CA GLY A 493 -39.53 16.70 -8.87
C GLY A 493 -38.60 17.51 -7.96
N SER A 494 -39.16 18.32 -7.07
CA SER A 494 -38.39 19.18 -6.18
C SER A 494 -38.01 18.51 -4.86
N LEU A 495 -37.12 19.16 -4.11
CA LEU A 495 -36.95 18.88 -2.68
C LEU A 495 -38.29 19.06 -1.94
N PRO A 496 -38.57 18.28 -0.88
CA PRO A 496 -39.78 18.43 -0.07
C PRO A 496 -39.94 19.83 0.53
N SER A 497 -41.17 20.32 0.66
CA SER A 497 -41.46 21.64 1.23
C SER A 497 -41.04 21.73 2.71
N ASP A 498 -41.33 20.69 3.49
CA ASP A 498 -41.09 20.66 4.93
C ASP A 498 -39.70 20.11 5.29
N ILE A 499 -38.71 20.34 4.42
CA ILE A 499 -37.33 19.86 4.56
C ILE A 499 -36.72 20.18 5.94
N ILE A 500 -37.10 21.32 6.53
CA ILE A 500 -36.70 21.79 7.87
C ILE A 500 -37.13 20.86 9.02
N SER A 501 -38.00 19.88 8.76
CA SER A 501 -38.46 18.89 9.76
C SER A 501 -37.38 17.86 10.14
N TRP A 502 -36.36 17.67 9.30
CA TRP A 502 -35.21 16.80 9.58
C TRP A 502 -34.29 17.35 10.69
N LYS A 503 -34.71 17.23 11.95
CA LYS A 503 -34.01 17.85 13.10
C LYS A 503 -32.62 17.29 13.40
N SER A 504 -32.31 16.08 12.95
CA SER A 504 -31.03 15.41 13.25
C SER A 504 -30.09 15.27 12.03
N LEU A 505 -30.50 15.76 10.85
CA LEU A 505 -29.79 15.46 9.60
C LEU A 505 -28.45 16.20 9.51
N ILE A 506 -27.38 15.42 9.26
CA ILE A 506 -25.99 15.86 9.12
C ILE A 506 -25.55 15.74 7.66
N THR A 507 -25.92 14.65 7.00
CA THR A 507 -25.51 14.30 5.64
C THR A 507 -26.72 14.08 4.74
N LEU A 508 -26.78 14.86 3.65
CA LEU A 508 -27.77 14.72 2.59
C LEU A 508 -27.05 14.59 1.24
N ASP A 509 -27.13 13.41 0.62
CA ASP A 509 -26.66 13.19 -0.75
C ASP A 509 -27.82 12.75 -1.64
N LEU A 510 -28.14 13.59 -2.62
CA LEU A 510 -29.16 13.35 -3.65
C LEU A 510 -28.54 13.51 -5.06
N SER A 511 -27.22 13.39 -5.18
CA SER A 511 -26.49 13.62 -6.43
C SER A 511 -26.83 12.59 -7.52
N HIS A 512 -26.48 12.88 -8.78
CA HIS A 512 -26.74 12.00 -9.94
C HIS A 512 -28.21 11.51 -10.01
N ASN A 513 -29.14 12.46 -10.02
CA ASN A 513 -30.58 12.23 -10.11
C ASN A 513 -31.19 13.17 -11.18
N GLN A 514 -32.52 13.31 -11.20
CA GLN A 514 -33.26 14.18 -12.11
C GLN A 514 -34.12 15.23 -11.36
N LEU A 515 -33.73 15.57 -10.12
CA LEU A 515 -34.43 16.55 -9.27
C LEU A 515 -34.41 17.94 -9.90
N SER A 516 -35.50 18.69 -9.76
CA SER A 516 -35.72 19.99 -10.39
C SER A 516 -36.32 21.00 -9.39
N GLY A 517 -36.81 22.15 -9.87
CA GLY A 517 -37.30 23.23 -9.00
C GLY A 517 -36.16 24.07 -8.43
N VAL A 518 -36.45 24.83 -7.35
CA VAL A 518 -35.50 25.75 -6.71
C VAL A 518 -34.93 25.18 -5.42
N LEU A 519 -33.71 25.59 -5.05
CA LEU A 519 -33.08 25.27 -3.77
C LEU A 519 -33.68 26.17 -2.68
N PRO A 520 -34.43 25.65 -1.68
CA PRO A 520 -35.19 26.48 -0.75
C PRO A 520 -34.32 26.99 0.41
N ASP A 521 -34.39 28.28 0.74
CA ASP A 521 -33.64 28.94 1.82
C ASP A 521 -33.68 28.21 3.16
N VAL A 522 -34.81 27.54 3.47
CA VAL A 522 -35.02 26.77 4.70
C VAL A 522 -34.08 25.57 4.85
N ILE A 523 -33.45 25.07 3.78
CA ILE A 523 -32.44 24.00 3.87
C ILE A 523 -31.23 24.42 4.73
N ALA A 524 -30.90 25.72 4.73
CA ALA A 524 -29.84 26.29 5.56
C ALA A 524 -30.20 26.35 7.06
N GLN A 525 -31.49 26.24 7.40
CA GLN A 525 -31.98 26.28 8.77
C GLN A 525 -31.98 24.90 9.44
N LEU A 526 -31.60 23.84 8.71
CA LEU A 526 -31.36 22.51 9.28
C LEU A 526 -30.25 22.60 10.34
N PRO A 527 -30.49 22.20 11.60
CA PRO A 527 -29.56 22.50 12.69
C PRO A 527 -28.25 21.71 12.57
N GLY A 528 -28.31 20.41 12.27
CA GLY A 528 -27.14 19.52 12.18
C GLY A 528 -26.44 19.46 10.81
N LEU A 529 -27.03 20.03 9.75
CA LEU A 529 -26.56 19.79 8.38
C LEU A 529 -25.12 20.28 8.19
N ASN A 530 -24.27 19.39 7.69
CA ASN A 530 -22.83 19.61 7.50
C ASN A 530 -22.33 19.17 6.10
N ILE A 531 -22.95 18.14 5.52
CA ILE A 531 -22.64 17.62 4.19
C ILE A 531 -23.90 17.71 3.32
N LEU A 532 -23.80 18.41 2.19
CA LEU A 532 -24.87 18.55 1.21
C LEU A 532 -24.32 18.35 -0.21
N ASP A 533 -24.68 17.24 -0.86
CA ASP A 533 -24.43 17.03 -2.28
C ASP A 533 -25.76 16.90 -3.04
N LEU A 534 -25.97 17.83 -3.97
CA LEU A 534 -27.10 17.90 -4.89
C LEU A 534 -26.62 17.95 -6.35
N SER A 535 -25.36 17.57 -6.61
CA SER A 535 -24.75 17.70 -7.93
C SER A 535 -25.34 16.75 -8.98
N GLU A 536 -25.14 17.06 -10.25
CA GLU A 536 -25.67 16.27 -11.38
C GLU A 536 -27.20 16.05 -11.28
N ASN A 537 -27.92 17.17 -11.21
CA ASN A 537 -29.38 17.26 -11.17
C ASN A 537 -29.88 18.37 -12.12
N LYS A 538 -31.17 18.74 -12.03
CA LYS A 538 -31.83 19.78 -12.83
C LYS A 538 -32.33 20.95 -11.95
N ILE A 539 -31.72 21.17 -10.79
CA ILE A 539 -32.08 22.24 -9.84
C ILE A 539 -31.75 23.60 -10.46
N SER A 540 -32.66 24.56 -10.31
CA SER A 540 -32.60 25.89 -10.92
C SER A 540 -32.85 27.01 -9.90
N GLY A 541 -32.97 28.26 -10.35
CA GLY A 541 -33.10 29.41 -9.46
C GLY A 541 -31.75 29.91 -8.96
N GLN A 542 -31.74 30.64 -7.84
CA GLN A 542 -30.53 31.22 -7.23
C GLN A 542 -30.07 30.39 -6.03
N ILE A 543 -28.81 30.56 -5.61
CA ILE A 543 -28.28 29.97 -4.39
C ILE A 543 -28.69 30.86 -3.20
N PRO A 544 -29.42 30.35 -2.18
CA PRO A 544 -29.81 31.14 -1.01
C PRO A 544 -28.60 31.67 -0.23
N LEU A 545 -28.64 32.96 0.14
CA LEU A 545 -27.61 33.59 0.99
C LEU A 545 -27.49 32.89 2.36
N GLN A 546 -28.62 32.40 2.88
CA GLN A 546 -28.70 31.67 4.15
C GLN A 546 -27.84 30.39 4.12
N LEU A 547 -27.75 29.72 2.97
CA LEU A 547 -26.92 28.52 2.81
C LEU A 547 -25.42 28.85 2.89
N ALA A 548 -25.02 30.04 2.45
CA ALA A 548 -23.66 30.56 2.59
C ALA A 548 -23.28 30.77 4.05
N LEU A 549 -24.23 31.26 4.87
CA LEU A 549 -24.04 31.47 6.30
C LEU A 549 -23.94 30.17 7.11
N LYS A 550 -24.41 29.03 6.57
CA LYS A 550 -24.40 27.73 7.27
C LYS A 550 -23.01 27.09 7.39
N ARG A 551 -22.03 27.51 6.56
CA ARG A 551 -20.63 27.03 6.59
C ARG A 551 -20.47 25.49 6.58
N LEU A 552 -21.19 24.83 5.67
CA LEU A 552 -21.11 23.36 5.48
C LEU A 552 -19.67 22.89 5.23
N THR A 553 -19.23 21.81 5.88
CA THR A 553 -17.90 21.23 5.64
C THR A 553 -17.75 20.73 4.21
N ASN A 554 -18.82 20.16 3.64
CA ASN A 554 -18.85 19.75 2.24
C ASN A 554 -20.17 20.21 1.60
N LEU A 555 -20.05 21.00 0.53
CA LEU A 555 -21.17 21.48 -0.27
C LEU A 555 -20.85 21.18 -1.74
N ASN A 556 -21.78 20.59 -2.48
CA ASN A 556 -21.64 20.39 -3.92
C ASN A 556 -22.99 20.55 -4.62
N LEU A 557 -23.08 21.58 -5.47
CA LEU A 557 -24.24 21.92 -6.29
C LEU A 557 -23.87 21.91 -7.79
N SER A 558 -22.78 21.25 -8.16
CA SER A 558 -22.23 21.30 -9.51
C SER A 558 -23.12 20.57 -10.53
N SER A 559 -22.99 20.89 -11.81
CA SER A 559 -23.75 20.27 -12.90
C SER A 559 -25.28 20.33 -12.68
N ASN A 560 -25.79 21.54 -12.42
CA ASN A 560 -27.21 21.86 -12.28
C ASN A 560 -27.60 23.01 -13.24
N LEU A 561 -28.82 23.55 -13.10
CA LEU A 561 -29.37 24.67 -13.85
C LEU A 561 -29.42 25.97 -13.02
N LEU A 562 -28.53 26.13 -12.03
CA LEU A 562 -28.50 27.29 -11.14
C LEU A 562 -28.08 28.57 -11.88
N THR A 563 -28.60 29.70 -11.38
CA THR A 563 -28.52 31.02 -12.01
C THR A 563 -28.24 32.13 -10.99
N GLY A 564 -27.76 33.28 -11.44
CA GLY A 564 -27.56 34.46 -10.59
C GLY A 564 -26.19 34.52 -9.92
N ARG A 565 -26.06 35.38 -8.90
CA ARG A 565 -24.79 35.63 -8.20
C ARG A 565 -24.56 34.57 -7.11
N ILE A 566 -23.32 34.10 -6.99
CA ILE A 566 -22.90 33.27 -5.85
C ILE A 566 -22.70 34.18 -4.62
N PRO A 567 -23.24 33.83 -3.43
CA PRO A 567 -22.97 34.56 -2.19
C PRO A 567 -21.47 34.69 -1.89
N SER A 568 -21.04 35.87 -1.45
CA SER A 568 -19.63 36.21 -1.20
C SER A 568 -18.92 35.27 -0.23
N GLU A 569 -19.65 34.72 0.74
CA GLU A 569 -19.13 33.83 1.78
C GLU A 569 -18.77 32.45 1.21
N LEU A 570 -19.38 32.06 0.09
CA LEU A 570 -19.08 30.85 -0.68
C LEU A 570 -17.98 31.06 -1.74
N GLU A 571 -17.53 32.29 -1.99
CA GLU A 571 -16.48 32.61 -2.97
C GLU A 571 -15.05 32.33 -2.47
N ASN A 572 -14.82 31.11 -1.97
CA ASN A 572 -13.54 30.69 -1.43
C ASN A 572 -13.08 29.35 -2.05
N LEU A 573 -11.79 28.99 -1.84
CA LEU A 573 -11.19 27.82 -2.48
C LEU A 573 -11.74 26.47 -1.98
N ALA A 574 -12.37 26.40 -0.81
CA ALA A 574 -12.98 25.16 -0.31
C ALA A 574 -14.17 24.75 -1.20
N TYR A 575 -14.98 25.72 -1.64
CA TYR A 575 -16.15 25.49 -2.50
C TYR A 575 -15.85 25.66 -4.01
N ALA A 576 -14.58 25.70 -4.42
CA ALA A 576 -14.19 25.94 -5.81
C ALA A 576 -14.70 24.90 -6.83
N ARG A 577 -15.11 23.70 -6.36
CA ARG A 577 -15.74 22.67 -7.21
C ARG A 577 -17.27 22.66 -7.12
N SER A 578 -17.83 23.25 -6.07
CA SER A 578 -19.24 23.14 -5.68
C SER A 578 -20.20 23.78 -6.67
N PHE A 579 -19.73 24.67 -7.55
CA PHE A 579 -20.58 25.45 -8.46
C PHE A 579 -20.27 25.20 -9.94
N LEU A 580 -19.37 24.25 -10.24
CA LEU A 580 -18.96 23.94 -11.62
C LEU A 580 -20.18 23.52 -12.46
N ASN A 581 -20.10 23.74 -13.77
CA ASN A 581 -21.08 23.35 -14.80
C ASN A 581 -22.51 23.93 -14.66
N ASN A 582 -22.73 24.90 -13.78
CA ASN A 582 -23.91 25.76 -13.81
C ASN A 582 -23.61 26.98 -14.71
N SER A 583 -24.24 27.07 -15.89
CA SER A 583 -23.93 28.13 -16.88
C SER A 583 -24.55 29.50 -16.55
N GLY A 584 -25.55 29.53 -15.67
CA GLY A 584 -26.21 30.77 -15.25
C GLY A 584 -25.60 31.44 -14.01
N LEU A 585 -24.66 30.78 -13.32
CA LEU A 585 -24.00 31.34 -12.13
C LEU A 585 -22.88 32.31 -12.52
N CYS A 586 -22.78 33.42 -11.79
CA CYS A 586 -21.68 34.37 -11.84
C CYS A 586 -21.11 34.63 -10.44
N ALA A 587 -19.85 35.03 -10.37
CA ALA A 587 -19.14 35.41 -9.15
C ALA A 587 -18.73 36.90 -9.22
N ASP A 588 -18.49 37.54 -8.08
CA ASP A 588 -17.90 38.88 -8.01
C ASP A 588 -16.36 38.83 -8.02
N SER A 589 -15.76 37.73 -7.55
CA SER A 589 -14.32 37.50 -7.57
C SER A 589 -13.89 36.46 -8.61
N LYS A 590 -12.59 36.45 -8.95
CA LYS A 590 -12.00 35.42 -9.82
C LYS A 590 -11.67 34.11 -9.08
N VAL A 591 -11.94 34.00 -7.77
CA VAL A 591 -11.50 32.87 -6.93
C VAL A 591 -12.12 31.54 -7.39
N LEU A 592 -13.41 31.56 -7.76
CA LEU A 592 -14.15 30.37 -8.23
C LEU A 592 -13.96 30.07 -9.73
N ASN A 593 -13.26 30.93 -10.48
CA ASN A 593 -13.07 30.82 -11.94
C ASN A 593 -14.39 30.67 -12.74
N LEU A 594 -15.37 31.51 -12.40
CA LEU A 594 -16.67 31.64 -13.08
C LEU A 594 -16.79 33.02 -13.76
N THR A 595 -17.88 33.24 -14.50
CA THR A 595 -18.18 34.52 -15.15
C THR A 595 -18.36 35.63 -14.11
N LEU A 596 -17.87 36.85 -14.42
CA LEU A 596 -17.99 38.00 -13.51
C LEU A 596 -19.35 38.69 -13.68
N CYS A 597 -20.07 38.95 -12.59
CA CYS A 597 -21.44 39.47 -12.63
C CYS A 597 -21.60 40.88 -13.25
N ASN A 598 -20.52 41.64 -13.47
CA ASN A 598 -20.56 43.06 -13.84
C ASN A 598 -20.38 43.37 -15.34
N SER A 599 -20.40 42.36 -16.23
CA SER A 599 -20.33 42.59 -17.69
C SER A 599 -21.65 43.09 -18.28
N ARG A 600 -21.74 44.40 -18.58
CA ARG A 600 -22.92 45.02 -19.26
C ARG A 600 -23.17 44.42 -20.66
N PRO A 601 -24.44 44.22 -21.07
CA PRO A 601 -24.78 43.71 -22.40
C PRO A 601 -24.61 44.78 -23.48
N GLN A 602 -23.78 44.53 -24.50
CA GLN A 602 -23.72 45.38 -25.69
C GLN A 602 -24.83 45.02 -26.69
N ARG A 603 -25.58 46.05 -27.12
CA ARG A 603 -26.68 45.95 -28.10
C ARG A 603 -26.14 45.56 -29.48
N ALA A 604 -26.69 44.52 -30.09
CA ALA A 604 -26.45 44.20 -31.49
C ALA A 604 -27.08 45.26 -32.41
N ARG A 605 -26.28 45.85 -33.30
CA ARG A 605 -26.74 46.83 -34.30
C ARG A 605 -27.02 46.09 -35.61
N ILE A 606 -28.28 46.12 -36.05
CA ILE A 606 -28.71 45.52 -37.33
C ILE A 606 -28.35 46.50 -38.45
N GLU A 607 -27.69 46.02 -39.51
CA GLU A 607 -27.70 46.70 -40.81
C GLU A 607 -27.70 45.71 -41.98
N ARG A 608 -28.54 46.01 -42.98
CA ARG A 608 -28.78 45.17 -44.16
C ARG A 608 -27.67 45.34 -45.20
N ARG A 609 -27.45 44.33 -46.05
CA ARG A 609 -27.39 44.54 -47.51
C ARG A 609 -27.62 43.26 -48.32
N SER A 610 -28.54 43.37 -49.28
CA SER A 610 -29.00 42.31 -50.18
C SER A 610 -28.52 42.59 -51.60
N ALA A 611 -27.62 41.76 -52.15
CA ALA A 611 -27.16 41.87 -53.54
C ALA A 611 -26.46 40.58 -54.07
N SER A 612 -27.05 39.39 -53.87
CA SER A 612 -26.43 38.12 -54.30
C SER A 612 -27.34 37.12 -55.02
N TYR A 613 -28.66 37.35 -55.07
CA TYR A 613 -29.62 36.35 -55.56
C TYR A 613 -29.51 36.00 -57.06
N ALA A 614 -29.02 36.91 -57.91
CA ALA A 614 -28.80 36.61 -59.33
C ALA A 614 -27.71 35.54 -59.55
N ILE A 615 -26.67 35.52 -58.69
CA ILE A 615 -25.58 34.55 -58.76
C ILE A 615 -26.06 33.15 -58.32
N ILE A 616 -27.03 33.10 -57.39
CA ILE A 616 -27.57 31.85 -56.84
C ILE A 616 -28.31 31.05 -57.91
N ILE A 617 -29.08 31.67 -58.80
CA ILE A 617 -29.87 30.93 -59.81
C ILE A 617 -28.98 30.25 -60.86
N SER A 618 -27.94 30.94 -61.33
CA SER A 618 -26.92 30.34 -62.23
C SER A 618 -26.17 29.20 -61.54
N LEU A 619 -25.86 29.35 -60.24
CA LEU A 619 -25.27 28.29 -59.43
C LEU A 619 -26.22 27.11 -59.20
N VAL A 620 -27.54 27.29 -59.14
CA VAL A 620 -28.51 26.20 -58.92
C VAL A 620 -28.64 25.27 -60.14
N VAL A 621 -28.66 25.82 -61.37
CA VAL A 621 -28.70 24.97 -62.57
C VAL A 621 -27.38 24.22 -62.76
N GLY A 622 -26.24 24.89 -62.53
CA GLY A 622 -24.93 24.24 -62.47
C GLY A 622 -24.86 23.20 -61.35
N ALA A 623 -25.42 23.49 -60.18
CA ALA A 623 -25.48 22.57 -59.04
C ALA A 623 -26.37 21.37 -59.31
N SER A 624 -27.39 21.43 -60.17
CA SER A 624 -28.23 20.27 -60.52
C SER A 624 -27.52 19.27 -61.43
N LEU A 625 -26.79 19.76 -62.45
CA LEU A 625 -25.94 18.90 -63.29
C LEU A 625 -24.70 18.39 -62.51
N LEU A 626 -24.15 19.24 -61.64
CA LEU A 626 -23.16 18.81 -60.66
C LEU A 626 -23.77 17.88 -59.61
N ALA A 627 -25.07 17.92 -59.28
CA ALA A 627 -25.70 17.03 -58.30
C ALA A 627 -25.94 15.63 -58.86
N LEU A 628 -26.27 15.49 -60.14
CA LEU A 628 -26.35 14.19 -60.80
C LEU A 628 -24.95 13.60 -61.02
N SER A 629 -24.00 14.39 -61.54
CA SER A 629 -22.61 13.92 -61.64
C SER A 629 -22.01 13.65 -60.27
N SER A 630 -22.30 14.47 -59.24
CA SER A 630 -21.95 14.25 -57.84
C SER A 630 -22.85 13.26 -57.12
N SER A 631 -23.90 12.69 -57.72
CA SER A 631 -24.64 11.55 -57.17
C SER A 631 -23.96 10.25 -57.60
N PHE A 632 -23.55 10.17 -58.87
CA PHE A 632 -22.69 9.09 -59.35
C PHE A 632 -21.29 9.17 -58.73
N LEU A 633 -20.72 10.38 -58.64
CA LEU A 633 -19.54 10.64 -57.83
C LEU A 633 -19.86 10.40 -56.36
N MET A 634 -21.02 10.73 -55.76
CA MET A 634 -21.35 10.34 -54.37
C MET A 634 -21.60 8.86 -54.18
N ILE A 635 -21.79 8.02 -55.20
CA ILE A 635 -21.79 6.56 -55.00
C ILE A 635 -20.34 6.05 -55.00
N ARG A 636 -19.49 6.53 -55.92
CA ARG A 636 -18.03 6.32 -55.86
C ARG A 636 -17.40 6.96 -54.61
N VAL A 637 -17.95 8.07 -54.14
CA VAL A 637 -17.53 8.91 -53.02
C VAL A 637 -18.34 8.59 -51.76
N TYR A 638 -19.32 7.70 -51.77
CA TYR A 638 -19.85 7.03 -50.58
C TYR A 638 -18.92 5.86 -50.25
N ARG A 639 -18.48 5.12 -51.29
CA ARG A 639 -17.34 4.19 -51.18
C ARG A 639 -16.03 4.91 -50.83
N LYS A 640 -15.83 6.18 -51.23
CA LYS A 640 -14.70 7.06 -50.81
C LYS A 640 -14.96 7.90 -49.53
N ARG A 641 -16.20 8.02 -49.03
CA ARG A 641 -16.59 8.76 -47.79
C ARG A 641 -16.86 7.89 -46.60
N LYS A 642 -16.97 6.56 -46.76
CA LYS A 642 -16.54 5.65 -45.69
C LYS A 642 -15.05 5.88 -45.30
N GLN A 643 -14.29 6.56 -46.17
CA GLN A 643 -12.94 7.08 -45.95
C GLN A 643 -12.84 8.59 -45.62
N GLU A 644 -13.96 9.34 -45.51
CA GLU A 644 -13.96 10.79 -45.23
C GLU A 644 -14.91 11.20 -44.09
N MET A 645 -15.85 10.34 -43.68
CA MET A 645 -16.77 10.51 -42.53
C MET A 645 -16.05 10.32 -41.18
N LYS A 646 -14.75 10.66 -41.14
CA LYS A 646 -13.77 10.36 -40.09
C LYS A 646 -13.06 11.64 -39.60
N ARG A 647 -13.77 12.78 -39.67
CA ARG A 647 -13.29 14.12 -39.24
C ARG A 647 -14.00 14.72 -38.02
N SER A 648 -14.76 13.91 -37.27
CA SER A 648 -15.11 14.24 -35.89
C SER A 648 -13.89 14.07 -34.99
N TRP A 649 -13.07 15.13 -34.84
CA TRP A 649 -12.05 15.11 -33.77
C TRP A 649 -12.75 14.92 -32.42
N LYS A 650 -12.41 13.86 -31.68
CA LYS A 650 -12.87 13.59 -30.32
C LYS A 650 -11.97 14.36 -29.35
N LEU A 651 -12.55 15.27 -28.59
CA LEU A 651 -11.86 15.99 -27.51
C LEU A 651 -12.14 15.24 -26.21
N THR A 652 -11.11 14.67 -25.61
CA THR A 652 -11.15 14.03 -24.30
C THR A 652 -10.44 14.98 -23.34
N SER A 653 -11.21 15.73 -22.56
CA SER A 653 -10.66 16.62 -21.53
C SER A 653 -10.40 15.84 -20.25
N PHE A 654 -9.20 16.01 -19.70
CA PHE A 654 -8.80 15.44 -18.42
C PHE A 654 -8.96 16.44 -17.26
N GLN A 655 -9.07 17.73 -17.62
CA GLN A 655 -9.27 18.86 -16.71
C GLN A 655 -10.20 19.87 -17.40
N ARG A 656 -10.85 20.75 -16.62
CA ARG A 656 -11.80 21.76 -17.14
C ARG A 656 -11.05 22.75 -18.06
N LEU A 657 -11.49 22.88 -19.31
CA LEU A 657 -10.83 23.72 -20.32
C LEU A 657 -11.51 25.09 -20.45
N SER A 658 -10.74 26.17 -20.61
CA SER A 658 -11.27 27.49 -20.97
C SER A 658 -11.38 27.72 -22.49
N PHE A 659 -11.04 26.74 -23.31
CA PHE A 659 -11.03 26.82 -24.77
C PHE A 659 -11.82 25.68 -25.41
N THR A 660 -12.41 25.98 -26.56
CA THR A 660 -13.08 24.97 -27.39
C THR A 660 -12.09 24.31 -28.38
N LYS A 661 -12.51 23.17 -28.93
CA LYS A 661 -11.82 22.48 -30.03
C LYS A 661 -11.55 23.40 -31.23
N THR A 662 -12.44 24.36 -31.53
CA THR A 662 -12.24 25.31 -32.63
C THR A 662 -11.18 26.36 -32.30
N ASN A 663 -11.05 26.85 -31.05
CA ASN A 663 -9.97 27.76 -30.65
C ASN A 663 -8.59 27.13 -30.90
N ILE A 664 -8.42 25.84 -30.58
CA ILE A 664 -7.19 25.12 -30.88
C ILE A 664 -7.00 24.98 -32.39
N VAL A 665 -7.97 24.42 -33.11
CA VAL A 665 -7.78 24.07 -34.53
C VAL A 665 -7.61 25.30 -35.43
N SER A 666 -8.29 26.42 -35.15
CA SER A 666 -8.11 27.68 -35.90
C SER A 666 -6.76 28.36 -35.62
N SER A 667 -6.21 28.18 -34.42
CA SER A 667 -4.92 28.76 -34.02
C SER A 667 -3.70 27.96 -34.48
N MET A 668 -3.87 26.86 -35.21
CA MET A 668 -2.78 25.96 -35.62
C MET A 668 -2.17 26.33 -36.98
N SER A 669 -1.86 27.62 -37.16
CA SER A 669 -1.11 28.15 -38.30
C SER A 669 0.40 28.15 -38.02
N GLU A 670 1.23 28.27 -39.06
CA GLU A 670 2.70 28.25 -38.91
C GLU A 670 3.23 29.38 -38.02
N HIS A 671 2.55 30.53 -38.01
CA HIS A 671 2.86 31.70 -37.20
C HIS A 671 2.76 31.46 -35.68
N ASN A 672 2.00 30.45 -35.25
CA ASN A 672 1.82 30.12 -33.83
C ASN A 672 2.73 28.96 -33.35
N ILE A 673 3.65 28.44 -34.17
CA ILE A 673 4.56 27.36 -33.75
C ILE A 673 5.61 27.91 -32.77
N ILE A 674 5.66 27.36 -31.55
CA ILE A 674 6.69 27.64 -30.54
C ILE A 674 7.81 26.60 -30.48
N GLY A 675 7.69 25.49 -31.20
CA GLY A 675 8.80 24.56 -31.42
C GLY A 675 8.39 23.31 -32.18
N SER A 676 9.27 22.76 -33.01
CA SER A 676 9.04 21.53 -33.77
C SER A 676 10.20 20.54 -33.62
N GLY A 677 9.91 19.25 -33.75
CA GLY A 677 10.89 18.17 -33.65
C GLY A 677 10.37 16.88 -34.29
N GLY A 678 11.19 15.82 -34.29
CA GLY A 678 10.96 14.59 -35.08
C GLY A 678 9.73 13.74 -34.75
N TYR A 679 8.86 14.20 -33.84
CA TYR A 679 7.59 13.55 -33.47
C TYR A 679 6.39 14.53 -33.51
N GLY A 680 6.55 15.72 -34.08
CA GLY A 680 5.47 16.71 -34.16
C GLY A 680 5.87 18.16 -33.93
N ALA A 681 4.89 19.05 -34.08
CA ALA A 681 5.02 20.49 -33.85
C ALA A 681 4.18 20.95 -32.65
N VAL A 682 4.71 21.89 -31.86
CA VAL A 682 4.07 22.50 -30.69
C VAL A 682 3.67 23.92 -31.04
N TYR A 683 2.39 24.21 -30.89
CA TYR A 683 1.75 25.49 -31.20
C TYR A 683 1.39 26.20 -29.89
N ARG A 684 1.62 27.50 -29.82
CA ARG A 684 1.11 28.39 -28.79
C ARG A 684 -0.25 28.86 -29.24
N VAL A 685 -1.28 28.16 -28.79
CA VAL A 685 -2.66 28.56 -29.02
C VAL A 685 -2.96 29.68 -28.03
N VAL A 686 -3.45 30.81 -28.56
CA VAL A 686 -4.05 31.86 -27.74
C VAL A 686 -5.43 31.37 -27.31
N VAL A 687 -5.68 31.41 -26.02
CA VAL A 687 -6.86 30.82 -25.39
C VAL A 687 -7.87 31.91 -25.05
N ASP A 688 -7.37 32.92 -24.35
CA ASP A 688 -8.00 34.18 -23.98
C ASP A 688 -6.93 35.27 -24.03
N ASP A 689 -7.29 36.56 -23.94
CA ASP A 689 -6.39 37.72 -24.12
C ASP A 689 -5.14 37.76 -23.22
N LEU A 690 -5.11 36.96 -22.15
CA LEU A 690 -3.98 36.86 -21.20
C LEU A 690 -3.41 35.44 -21.06
N ASN A 691 -4.02 34.43 -21.70
CA ASN A 691 -3.71 33.01 -21.48
C ASN A 691 -3.30 32.28 -22.77
N TYR A 692 -2.30 31.41 -22.64
CA TYR A 692 -1.76 30.62 -23.74
C TYR A 692 -1.62 29.15 -23.32
N VAL A 693 -1.85 28.22 -24.25
CA VAL A 693 -1.56 26.79 -24.07
C VAL A 693 -0.58 26.29 -25.12
N ALA A 694 0.29 25.36 -24.72
CA ALA A 694 1.07 24.58 -25.66
C ALA A 694 0.22 23.41 -26.15
N VAL A 695 -0.06 23.37 -27.45
CA VAL A 695 -0.71 22.24 -28.13
C VAL A 695 0.32 21.53 -28.98
N LYS A 696 0.67 20.29 -28.62
CA LYS A 696 1.57 19.45 -29.42
C LYS A 696 0.76 18.60 -30.40
N LYS A 697 0.88 18.89 -31.69
CA LYS A 697 0.41 18.04 -32.80
C LYS A 697 1.44 16.96 -33.07
N ILE A 698 1.11 15.72 -32.75
CA ILE A 698 1.91 14.55 -33.11
C ILE A 698 1.63 14.21 -34.58
N TRP A 699 2.69 14.01 -35.38
CA TRP A 699 2.56 13.63 -36.78
C TRP A 699 2.19 12.14 -36.89
N SER A 700 1.08 11.82 -37.56
CA SER A 700 0.74 10.43 -37.90
C SER A 700 1.37 10.06 -39.24
N SER A 701 2.26 9.06 -39.26
CA SER A 701 2.80 8.49 -40.48
C SER A 701 2.19 7.09 -40.73
N ARG A 702 0.97 7.09 -41.28
CA ARG A 702 0.16 5.93 -41.71
C ARG A 702 -0.38 5.04 -40.59
N LYS A 703 -1.68 4.69 -40.72
CA LYS A 703 -2.49 3.70 -39.96
C LYS A 703 -1.83 3.15 -38.67
N LEU A 704 -2.24 3.73 -37.55
CA LEU A 704 -1.94 3.24 -36.20
C LEU A 704 -2.58 1.86 -35.99
N GLU A 705 -1.80 0.83 -35.64
CA GLU A 705 -2.35 -0.46 -35.21
C GLU A 705 -3.04 -0.29 -33.85
N GLU A 706 -4.19 -0.94 -33.69
CA GLU A 706 -5.13 -0.79 -32.56
C GLU A 706 -4.48 -1.09 -31.19
N LYS A 707 -3.51 -2.02 -31.15
CA LYS A 707 -2.68 -2.30 -29.96
C LYS A 707 -1.81 -1.12 -29.52
N LEU A 708 -1.29 -0.33 -30.46
CA LEU A 708 -0.42 0.82 -30.15
C LEU A 708 -1.26 2.00 -29.61
N ALA A 709 -2.46 2.18 -30.16
CA ALA A 709 -3.41 3.20 -29.72
C ALA A 709 -3.84 2.99 -28.26
N ASN A 710 -4.18 1.75 -27.90
CA ASN A 710 -4.64 1.41 -26.54
C ASN A 710 -3.51 1.53 -25.50
N SER A 711 -2.28 1.15 -25.85
CA SER A 711 -1.11 1.36 -24.98
C SER A 711 -0.84 2.84 -24.70
N PHE A 712 -1.03 3.70 -25.70
CA PHE A 712 -0.84 5.14 -25.56
C PHE A 712 -1.99 5.82 -24.79
N LEU A 713 -3.23 5.40 -25.01
CA LEU A 713 -4.38 5.93 -24.25
C LEU A 713 -4.29 5.56 -22.77
N ALA A 714 -3.86 4.33 -22.43
CA ALA A 714 -3.61 3.94 -21.04
C ALA A 714 -2.49 4.76 -20.38
N GLU A 715 -1.40 5.05 -21.11
CA GLU A 715 -0.30 5.89 -20.63
C GLU A 715 -0.75 7.35 -20.38
N VAL A 716 -1.61 7.90 -21.26
CA VAL A 716 -2.23 9.22 -21.08
C VAL A 716 -3.22 9.23 -19.91
N GLU A 717 -4.01 8.17 -19.73
CA GLU A 717 -4.96 8.02 -18.62
C GLU A 717 -4.24 7.96 -17.26
N ILE A 718 -3.18 7.16 -17.15
CA ILE A 718 -2.29 7.11 -15.99
C ILE A 718 -1.71 8.50 -15.69
N LEU A 719 -1.12 9.17 -16.69
CA LEU A 719 -0.56 10.51 -16.53
C LEU A 719 -1.60 11.59 -16.22
N SER A 720 -2.87 11.38 -16.60
CA SER A 720 -3.97 12.30 -16.30
C SER A 720 -4.48 12.19 -14.85
N ASN A 721 -4.39 10.98 -14.27
CA ASN A 721 -4.84 10.68 -12.91
C ASN A 721 -3.76 10.96 -11.84
N ILE A 722 -2.48 11.07 -12.22
CA ILE A 722 -1.40 11.47 -11.30
C ILE A 722 -1.50 12.97 -10.97
N ARG A 723 -2.11 13.30 -9.83
CA ARG A 723 -2.20 14.68 -9.31
C ARG A 723 -0.96 15.04 -8.47
N HIS A 724 0.11 15.47 -9.14
CA HIS A 724 1.35 15.93 -8.49
C HIS A 724 1.76 17.33 -8.98
N ASN A 725 2.17 18.23 -8.08
CA ASN A 725 2.41 19.65 -8.43
C ASN A 725 3.61 19.90 -9.36
N ASN A 726 4.56 18.97 -9.45
CA ASN A 726 5.73 19.06 -10.35
C ASN A 726 5.60 18.23 -11.64
N ILE A 727 4.47 17.55 -11.88
CA ILE A 727 4.20 16.87 -13.15
C ILE A 727 3.31 17.81 -13.99
N VAL A 728 3.71 18.02 -15.25
CA VAL A 728 3.03 18.99 -16.13
C VAL A 728 1.61 18.50 -16.41
N LYS A 729 0.61 19.23 -15.89
CA LYS A 729 -0.81 18.92 -16.03
C LYS A 729 -1.23 18.92 -17.51
N LEU A 730 -1.54 17.73 -18.02
CA LEU A 730 -2.24 17.52 -19.28
C LEU A 730 -3.70 17.97 -19.12
N LEU A 731 -4.13 18.91 -19.96
CA LEU A 731 -5.47 19.49 -19.91
C LEU A 731 -6.46 18.64 -20.73
N CYS A 732 -6.08 18.31 -21.97
CA CYS A 732 -6.89 17.46 -22.85
C CYS A 732 -6.07 16.78 -23.95
N CYS A 733 -6.61 15.67 -24.45
CA CYS A 733 -6.25 15.08 -25.73
C CYS A 733 -7.33 15.40 -26.76
N ILE A 734 -6.93 15.72 -28.00
CA ILE A 734 -7.83 15.85 -29.14
C ILE A 734 -7.35 14.91 -30.25
N SER A 735 -8.11 13.86 -30.54
CA SER A 735 -7.75 12.85 -31.53
C SER A 735 -8.70 12.87 -32.74
N ASN A 736 -8.14 12.76 -33.93
CA ASN A 736 -8.83 12.16 -35.07
C ASN A 736 -7.98 10.99 -35.60
N GLU A 737 -8.41 10.35 -36.68
CA GLU A 737 -7.76 9.14 -37.16
C GLU A 737 -6.35 9.34 -37.74
N ASP A 738 -6.03 10.56 -38.18
CA ASP A 738 -4.78 10.92 -38.85
C ASP A 738 -3.90 11.88 -38.01
N SER A 739 -4.30 12.24 -36.79
CA SER A 739 -3.60 13.22 -35.95
C SER A 739 -4.07 13.19 -34.50
N LEU A 740 -3.12 13.31 -33.58
CA LEU A 740 -3.38 13.42 -32.15
C LEU A 740 -2.72 14.68 -31.57
N LEU A 741 -3.50 15.44 -30.80
CA LEU A 741 -3.10 16.70 -30.18
C LEU A 741 -3.14 16.54 -28.65
N LEU A 742 -2.12 17.05 -27.96
CA LEU A 742 -2.11 17.13 -26.50
C LEU A 742 -1.94 18.60 -26.08
N ALA A 743 -2.79 19.09 -25.18
CA ALA A 743 -2.77 20.47 -24.70
C ALA A 743 -2.36 20.56 -23.21
N GLN A 744 -1.54 21.56 -22.87
CA GLN A 744 -1.07 21.83 -21.50
C GLN A 744 -0.92 23.34 -21.25
N ASN A 745 -1.04 23.77 -19.99
CA ASN A 745 -0.91 25.19 -19.60
C ASN A 745 0.52 25.73 -19.83
N LEU A 746 0.62 26.95 -20.38
CA LEU A 746 1.88 27.62 -20.68
C LEU A 746 2.25 28.67 -19.62
N HIS A 747 2.60 28.24 -18.40
CA HIS A 747 3.14 29.16 -17.38
C HIS A 747 4.62 29.49 -17.61
N PHE A 748 5.00 30.73 -17.30
CA PHE A 748 6.19 31.42 -17.80
C PHE A 748 7.58 30.90 -17.33
N CYS A 749 7.66 29.72 -16.70
CA CYS A 749 8.91 29.08 -16.29
C CYS A 749 9.13 27.65 -16.86
N SER A 750 8.22 27.09 -17.67
CA SER A 750 8.26 25.68 -18.11
C SER A 750 8.66 25.44 -19.58
N LEU A 751 9.31 26.40 -20.24
CA LEU A 751 9.70 26.30 -21.67
C LEU A 751 10.88 25.35 -21.99
N CYS A 752 11.28 24.47 -21.07
CA CYS A 752 12.41 23.53 -21.26
C CYS A 752 12.18 22.11 -20.71
N PHE A 753 10.93 21.66 -20.54
CA PHE A 753 10.60 20.24 -20.29
C PHE A 753 9.71 19.60 -21.38
N LEU A 754 9.63 20.23 -22.56
CA LEU A 754 8.92 19.73 -23.73
C LEU A 754 9.81 18.92 -24.70
N SER A 755 10.49 17.88 -24.18
CA SER A 755 11.14 16.86 -25.02
C SER A 755 10.83 15.44 -24.51
N PHE A 756 9.74 14.89 -25.02
CA PHE A 756 9.28 13.50 -24.83
C PHE A 756 10.44 12.49 -24.87
N SER A 757 10.69 11.82 -23.75
CA SER A 757 11.53 10.61 -23.65
C SER A 757 10.73 9.30 -23.60
N LEU A 758 9.39 9.38 -23.62
CA LEU A 758 8.48 8.22 -23.55
C LEU A 758 8.17 7.56 -24.91
N PHE A 759 8.49 8.20 -26.05
CA PHE A 759 7.96 7.79 -27.36
C PHE A 759 8.89 6.96 -28.27
N ARG A 760 10.00 6.41 -27.74
CA ARG A 760 11.06 5.82 -28.59
C ARG A 760 11.09 4.29 -28.68
N ALA A 761 10.21 3.58 -27.99
CA ALA A 761 10.17 2.11 -28.03
C ALA A 761 9.18 1.53 -29.07
N ALA A 762 8.19 2.33 -29.51
CA ALA A 762 7.00 1.83 -30.22
C ALA A 762 7.14 1.69 -31.76
N LEU A 763 8.31 1.97 -32.36
CA LEU A 763 8.41 2.22 -33.80
C LEU A 763 9.65 1.64 -34.50
N CYS A 764 10.20 0.54 -34.00
CA CYS A 764 11.25 -0.23 -34.70
C CYS A 764 10.85 -1.70 -34.88
N LEU A 765 10.18 -1.94 -36.01
CA LEU A 765 10.21 -3.18 -36.81
C LEU A 765 9.43 -4.39 -36.28
N VAL A 766 8.13 -4.42 -36.60
CA VAL A 766 7.55 -5.62 -37.21
C VAL A 766 7.89 -5.58 -38.70
N ARG A 767 8.61 -6.59 -39.22
CA ARG A 767 8.46 -7.01 -40.63
C ARG A 767 8.95 -8.44 -40.92
N GLU A 768 7.95 -9.32 -41.07
CA GLU A 768 7.87 -10.52 -41.95
C GLU A 768 8.78 -11.77 -41.69
N GLY A 769 8.11 -12.94 -41.61
CA GLY A 769 8.68 -14.30 -41.78
C GLY A 769 8.70 -14.74 -43.26
N SER A 770 8.68 -16.03 -43.65
CA SER A 770 8.29 -17.27 -42.93
C SER A 770 8.82 -18.55 -43.63
N SER A 771 8.89 -19.67 -42.90
CA SER A 771 8.85 -21.12 -43.31
C SER A 771 9.91 -21.67 -44.32
N VAL A 772 10.19 -22.98 -44.49
CA VAL A 772 9.55 -24.28 -44.12
C VAL A 772 10.57 -25.25 -43.42
N GLU A 773 10.24 -26.54 -43.30
CA GLU A 773 10.63 -27.56 -42.28
C GLU A 773 11.79 -28.51 -42.66
N GLY A 774 12.16 -29.41 -41.74
CA GLY A 774 13.12 -30.51 -41.97
C GLY A 774 13.78 -31.09 -40.70
N THR A 775 13.02 -31.88 -39.94
CA THR A 775 13.36 -32.92 -38.92
C THR A 775 14.58 -32.77 -37.96
N GLY A 776 14.36 -33.25 -36.71
CA GLY A 776 15.36 -33.30 -35.63
C GLY A 776 15.31 -32.05 -34.74
N VAL A 777 15.01 -32.25 -33.44
CA VAL A 777 14.65 -31.20 -32.46
C VAL A 777 15.59 -29.99 -32.53
N LYS A 778 15.07 -28.84 -32.98
CA LYS A 778 15.83 -27.60 -33.22
C LYS A 778 15.03 -26.38 -32.81
N VAL A 779 15.61 -25.57 -31.93
CA VAL A 779 15.19 -24.18 -31.69
C VAL A 779 15.35 -23.40 -33.00
N LYS A 780 14.26 -22.87 -33.57
CA LYS A 780 14.29 -22.17 -34.87
C LYS A 780 13.78 -20.72 -34.75
N VAL A 781 14.67 -19.77 -35.00
CA VAL A 781 14.39 -18.34 -35.14
C VAL A 781 13.90 -18.07 -36.58
N PRO A 782 12.96 -17.15 -36.84
CA PRO A 782 12.68 -16.69 -38.20
C PRO A 782 13.86 -15.86 -38.72
N ALA A 783 14.60 -16.41 -39.68
CA ALA A 783 15.59 -15.70 -40.49
C ALA A 783 15.25 -15.85 -41.97
N SER A 784 15.46 -14.78 -42.73
CA SER A 784 14.94 -14.56 -44.09
C SER A 784 15.78 -15.14 -45.23
N SER A 785 15.15 -15.40 -46.38
CA SER A 785 15.79 -15.50 -47.70
C SER A 785 14.71 -15.49 -48.81
N VAL A 786 14.59 -14.53 -49.74
CA VAL A 786 15.53 -13.87 -50.69
C VAL A 786 15.86 -14.71 -51.93
N ALA A 787 15.31 -14.29 -53.09
CA ALA A 787 15.94 -14.32 -54.42
C ALA A 787 15.19 -13.31 -55.33
N VAL A 788 15.81 -12.21 -55.76
CA VAL A 788 16.46 -12.02 -57.10
C VAL A 788 15.51 -12.13 -58.30
N VAL A 789 15.25 -10.99 -58.96
CA VAL A 789 15.36 -10.81 -60.42
C VAL A 789 15.90 -9.38 -60.69
N GLY A 790 16.59 -9.16 -61.81
CA GLY A 790 16.83 -7.83 -62.39
C GLY A 790 15.52 -7.09 -62.74
N GLY A 791 15.53 -5.85 -63.22
CA GLY A 791 16.14 -5.48 -64.51
C GLY A 791 15.26 -5.98 -65.67
N GLY A 792 14.45 -5.15 -66.35
CA GLY A 792 14.24 -3.70 -66.19
C GLY A 792 13.32 -3.13 -67.29
N LYS A 793 13.41 -1.81 -67.53
CA LYS A 793 12.74 -1.00 -68.59
C LYS A 793 11.20 -0.95 -68.44
N ARG A 794 10.58 0.19 -68.14
CA ARG A 794 10.66 1.53 -68.76
C ARG A 794 10.45 2.61 -67.66
N ASP A 795 11.11 3.77 -67.57
CA ASP A 795 11.62 4.75 -68.57
C ASP A 795 10.50 5.23 -69.53
N GLU A 796 9.92 6.42 -69.48
CA GLU A 796 10.27 7.72 -68.85
C GLU A 796 9.08 8.22 -67.98
N TRP A 797 9.20 9.03 -66.92
CA TRP A 797 9.59 10.46 -66.82
C TRP A 797 10.01 10.73 -65.35
N MET A 798 10.70 11.86 -65.08
CA MET A 798 11.31 12.25 -63.77
C MET A 798 12.75 11.75 -63.51
N TYR A 799 13.60 11.71 -64.56
CA TYR A 799 15.05 11.50 -64.43
C TYR A 799 15.86 12.81 -64.57
N GLU A 800 15.38 13.93 -64.00
CA GLU A 800 15.90 15.28 -64.32
C GLU A 800 16.16 16.20 -63.11
N ILE A 801 16.14 15.70 -61.85
CA ILE A 801 16.24 16.58 -60.65
C ILE A 801 17.36 16.20 -59.66
N MET A 802 18.06 15.08 -59.83
CA MET A 802 19.11 14.65 -58.86
C MET A 802 20.47 14.23 -59.46
N SER A 803 20.72 14.50 -60.75
CA SER A 803 22.05 14.31 -61.37
C SER A 803 22.91 15.59 -61.39
N GLU A 804 22.30 16.78 -61.28
CA GLU A 804 22.99 18.08 -61.42
C GLU A 804 23.58 18.64 -60.10
N ARG A 805 24.03 17.78 -59.18
CA ARG A 805 24.68 18.20 -57.91
C ARG A 805 25.91 17.40 -57.50
N ALA A 806 26.46 16.62 -58.42
CA ALA A 806 27.75 15.96 -58.23
C ALA A 806 28.94 16.83 -58.71
N ASP A 807 28.70 17.75 -59.65
CA ASP A 807 29.68 18.75 -60.13
C ASP A 807 29.13 20.17 -59.94
N MET A 808 29.33 20.73 -58.74
CA MET A 808 29.58 22.17 -58.54
C MET A 808 30.15 22.41 -57.14
N ASP A 809 31.16 23.28 -57.09
CA ASP A 809 31.60 24.07 -55.92
C ASP A 809 32.22 23.30 -54.74
N TYR A 810 33.35 22.63 -55.02
CA TYR A 810 34.53 22.78 -54.16
C TYR A 810 35.68 23.55 -54.83
N GLU A 811 35.40 24.26 -55.93
CA GLU A 811 36.16 25.44 -56.32
C GLU A 811 35.73 26.63 -55.43
N ASN A 812 36.17 26.61 -54.17
CA ASN A 812 36.30 27.82 -53.37
C ASN A 812 37.20 27.57 -52.16
N ALA A 813 38.50 27.78 -52.37
CA ALA A 813 39.52 27.79 -51.32
C ALA A 813 39.32 28.93 -50.29
N GLU A 814 38.35 29.83 -50.51
CA GLU A 814 38.09 31.02 -49.70
C GLU A 814 37.18 30.79 -48.47
N SER A 815 36.50 29.64 -48.35
CA SER A 815 35.61 29.39 -47.20
C SER A 815 36.33 29.01 -45.89
N CYS A 816 37.62 28.65 -45.97
CA CYS A 816 38.49 28.52 -44.79
C CYS A 816 39.12 29.87 -44.48
N GLY A 817 38.33 30.76 -43.88
CA GLY A 817 38.62 32.19 -43.77
C GLY A 817 40.05 32.51 -43.32
N ALA A 818 40.81 33.14 -44.22
CA ALA A 818 42.12 33.70 -43.94
C ALA A 818 42.07 34.67 -42.75
N ASN A 819 43.12 34.63 -41.93
CA ASN A 819 43.49 35.53 -40.81
C ASN A 819 43.35 35.00 -39.35
N GLU A 820 43.05 33.72 -39.09
CA GLU A 820 43.26 33.11 -37.75
C GLU A 820 43.89 31.70 -37.85
N SER A 821 44.75 31.34 -36.89
CA SER A 821 45.73 30.25 -37.01
C SER A 821 45.15 28.82 -36.94
N HIS A 822 44.80 28.29 -38.11
CA HIS A 822 44.65 26.85 -38.32
C HIS A 822 46.01 26.17 -38.47
N VAL A 823 46.12 24.90 -38.02
CA VAL A 823 47.29 24.07 -38.33
C VAL A 823 46.96 23.28 -39.58
N ASP A 824 47.62 23.60 -40.69
CA ASP A 824 47.44 22.90 -41.96
C ASP A 824 48.63 21.95 -42.20
N CYS A 825 48.33 20.66 -42.30
CA CYS A 825 49.30 19.61 -42.62
C CYS A 825 49.15 19.11 -44.07
N SER A 826 48.42 19.85 -44.92
CA SER A 826 48.08 19.39 -46.28
C SER A 826 49.30 19.01 -47.12
N ASP A 827 50.39 19.76 -47.02
CA ASP A 827 51.60 19.48 -47.80
C ASP A 827 52.30 18.19 -47.38
N ALA A 828 52.28 17.83 -46.09
CA ALA A 828 52.86 16.58 -45.61
C ALA A 828 52.16 15.32 -46.16
N PHE A 829 50.89 15.44 -46.57
CA PHE A 829 50.09 14.33 -47.10
C PHE A 829 49.84 14.40 -48.62
N LYS A 830 50.46 15.36 -49.33
CA LYS A 830 50.53 15.36 -50.79
C LYS A 830 51.58 14.35 -51.23
N THR A 831 51.14 13.20 -51.74
CA THR A 831 52.02 12.21 -52.37
C THR A 831 51.41 11.65 -53.65
N SER A 832 52.27 11.45 -54.65
CA SER A 832 51.97 10.69 -55.88
C SER A 832 52.37 9.23 -55.77
N GLN A 833 52.95 8.80 -54.64
CA GLN A 833 53.38 7.43 -54.39
C GLN A 833 52.20 6.45 -54.38
N VAL A 834 52.38 5.34 -55.08
CA VAL A 834 51.51 4.16 -54.98
C VAL A 834 52.18 3.18 -54.01
N PHE A 835 51.40 2.63 -53.08
CA PHE A 835 51.85 1.69 -52.05
C PHE A 835 51.40 0.27 -52.42
N GLU A 836 52.25 -0.74 -52.26
CA GLU A 836 51.96 -2.13 -52.65
C GLU A 836 50.68 -2.67 -51.98
N CYS A 837 50.57 -2.55 -50.65
CA CYS A 837 49.37 -3.00 -49.95
C CYS A 837 48.76 -1.93 -49.01
N ARG A 838 47.52 -2.19 -48.60
CA ARG A 838 46.71 -1.38 -47.66
C ARG A 838 47.46 -1.10 -46.36
N GLU A 839 48.16 -2.09 -45.84
CA GLU A 839 48.90 -2.01 -44.58
C GLU A 839 50.11 -1.07 -44.68
N ASP A 840 50.72 -0.94 -45.86
CA ASP A 840 51.83 -0.01 -46.09
C ASP A 840 51.34 1.43 -46.15
N VAL A 841 50.21 1.69 -46.83
CA VAL A 841 49.54 3.02 -46.78
C VAL A 841 49.20 3.39 -45.33
N LEU A 842 48.71 2.42 -44.55
CA LEU A 842 48.38 2.63 -43.14
C LEU A 842 49.60 2.86 -42.25
N ARG A 843 50.76 2.28 -42.60
CA ARG A 843 52.03 2.50 -41.91
C ARG A 843 52.58 3.88 -42.23
N TRP A 844 52.65 4.23 -43.51
CA TRP A 844 53.04 5.56 -44.00
C TRP A 844 52.18 6.67 -43.41
N ALA A 845 50.85 6.57 -43.55
CA ALA A 845 49.93 7.62 -43.08
C ALA A 845 49.96 7.83 -41.55
N ARG A 846 50.40 6.82 -40.78
CA ARG A 846 50.65 6.95 -39.34
C ARG A 846 52.02 7.56 -39.03
N SER A 847 53.06 7.25 -39.80
CA SER A 847 54.38 7.89 -39.65
C SER A 847 54.30 9.38 -39.90
N VAL A 848 53.76 9.77 -41.06
CA VAL A 848 53.57 11.17 -41.44
C VAL A 848 52.68 11.91 -40.42
N ALA A 849 51.62 11.28 -39.91
CA ALA A 849 50.79 11.87 -38.86
C ALA A 849 51.56 12.07 -37.54
N HIS A 850 52.39 11.10 -37.14
CA HIS A 850 53.19 11.17 -35.92
C HIS A 850 54.30 12.24 -36.01
N GLU A 851 54.98 12.32 -37.16
CA GLU A 851 55.97 13.37 -37.48
C GLU A 851 55.32 14.77 -37.46
N ASN A 852 54.06 14.87 -37.90
CA ASN A 852 53.23 16.07 -37.82
C ASN A 852 52.39 16.15 -36.52
N GLU A 853 52.81 15.44 -35.47
CA GLU A 853 52.30 15.58 -34.09
C GLU A 853 50.83 15.15 -33.85
N PHE A 854 50.26 14.22 -34.61
CA PHE A 854 48.90 13.72 -34.35
C PHE A 854 48.68 12.22 -34.60
N VAL A 855 47.55 11.69 -34.13
CA VAL A 855 47.23 10.26 -34.21
C VAL A 855 46.24 9.96 -35.33
N ALA A 856 46.72 9.33 -36.40
CA ALA A 856 45.87 8.84 -37.49
C ALA A 856 45.10 7.56 -37.10
N ILE A 857 43.78 7.60 -37.22
CA ILE A 857 42.86 6.47 -37.01
C ILE A 857 42.07 6.13 -38.29
N ILE A 858 41.68 4.87 -38.40
CA ILE A 858 40.75 4.42 -39.45
C ILE A 858 39.34 4.84 -39.05
N LEU A 859 38.73 5.76 -39.80
CA LEU A 859 37.33 6.17 -39.64
C LEU A 859 36.37 5.18 -40.30
N ARG A 860 36.77 4.62 -41.45
CA ARG A 860 36.00 3.63 -42.20
C ARG A 860 36.94 2.78 -43.05
N SER A 861 36.61 1.51 -43.23
CA SER A 861 37.28 0.63 -44.19
C SER A 861 36.19 -0.25 -44.80
N ASP A 862 36.22 -0.43 -46.11
CA ASP A 862 35.40 -1.41 -46.82
C ASP A 862 36.36 -2.39 -47.50
N THR A 863 36.26 -3.67 -47.16
CA THR A 863 37.25 -4.71 -47.51
C THR A 863 36.64 -5.93 -48.19
N ASN A 864 35.34 -5.93 -48.47
CA ASN A 864 34.67 -7.09 -49.08
C ASN A 864 34.57 -6.96 -50.60
N THR A 865 35.54 -7.56 -51.29
CA THR A 865 35.30 -8.19 -52.59
C THR A 865 34.26 -9.31 -52.39
N GLY A 866 33.07 -9.21 -53.01
CA GLY A 866 32.13 -10.35 -52.99
C GLY A 866 30.66 -10.08 -53.34
N SER A 867 30.12 -8.87 -53.14
CA SER A 867 28.78 -8.56 -53.67
C SER A 867 28.49 -7.06 -53.80
N ARG A 868 28.09 -6.66 -55.01
CA ARG A 868 27.82 -5.28 -55.48
C ARG A 868 29.07 -4.43 -55.71
N GLU A 869 29.03 -3.63 -56.78
CA GLU A 869 30.11 -2.83 -57.34
C GLU A 869 30.49 -1.62 -56.45
N ARG A 870 31.02 -1.88 -55.26
CA ARG A 870 31.58 -0.86 -54.38
C ARG A 870 33.08 -0.90 -54.46
N SER A 871 33.69 0.21 -54.86
CA SER A 871 35.14 0.35 -54.86
C SER A 871 35.70 0.24 -53.44
N THR A 872 36.61 -0.70 -53.21
CA THR A 872 37.36 -0.89 -51.95
C THR A 872 38.01 0.43 -51.52
N PHE A 873 37.94 0.80 -50.24
CA PHE A 873 38.62 2.01 -49.75
C PHE A 873 38.87 1.98 -48.24
N VAL A 874 39.85 2.79 -47.82
CA VAL A 874 40.08 3.14 -46.41
C VAL A 874 39.96 4.65 -46.27
N LEU A 875 39.20 5.10 -45.27
CA LEU A 875 39.12 6.50 -44.87
C LEU A 875 39.84 6.67 -43.52
N ILE A 876 40.91 7.43 -43.53
CA ILE A 876 41.74 7.79 -42.38
C ILE A 876 41.35 9.20 -41.93
N GLY A 877 41.42 9.46 -40.62
CA GLY A 877 41.24 10.79 -40.03
C GLY A 877 42.00 10.92 -38.72
N CYS A 878 41.98 12.12 -38.12
CA CYS A 878 42.68 12.40 -36.86
C CYS A 878 41.82 12.02 -35.64
N GLU A 879 42.40 11.27 -34.69
CA GLU A 879 41.90 11.19 -33.31
C GLU A 879 42.43 12.42 -32.57
N ARG A 880 41.55 13.20 -31.93
CA ARG A 880 41.94 14.53 -31.42
C ARG A 880 42.74 14.45 -30.12
N SER A 881 43.73 15.35 -30.03
CA SER A 881 44.38 15.80 -28.80
C SER A 881 43.90 17.22 -28.44
N GLY A 882 44.05 17.62 -27.17
CA GLY A 882 43.95 19.02 -26.74
C GLY A 882 42.61 19.75 -26.95
N GLU A 883 42.70 21.09 -26.92
CA GLU A 883 41.60 22.03 -27.16
C GLU A 883 41.52 22.49 -28.62
N TYR A 884 40.40 23.12 -29.01
CA TYR A 884 40.20 23.65 -30.37
C TYR A 884 40.82 25.04 -30.53
N LYS A 885 41.64 25.25 -31.58
CA LYS A 885 42.29 26.54 -31.84
C LYS A 885 41.36 27.62 -32.41
N CYS A 886 40.26 27.23 -33.07
CA CYS A 886 39.32 28.19 -33.67
C CYS A 886 38.00 28.30 -32.89
N ARG A 887 37.59 29.53 -32.53
CA ARG A 887 36.39 29.82 -31.71
C ARG A 887 35.16 30.31 -32.50
N LYS A 888 35.16 30.31 -33.83
CA LYS A 888 34.01 30.76 -34.65
C LYS A 888 32.82 29.78 -34.57
N LYS A 889 31.62 30.31 -34.36
CA LYS A 889 30.38 29.56 -34.04
C LYS A 889 29.79 28.74 -35.20
N GLU A 890 30.33 28.84 -36.41
CA GLU A 890 29.62 28.44 -37.63
C GLU A 890 29.85 26.99 -38.06
N PHE A 891 30.92 26.34 -37.58
CA PHE A 891 31.13 24.89 -37.72
C PHE A 891 30.29 24.03 -36.75
N ILE A 892 29.24 24.60 -36.16
CA ILE A 892 28.23 23.87 -35.39
C ILE A 892 27.24 23.25 -36.38
N ARG A 893 27.25 21.92 -36.53
CA ARG A 893 26.11 21.19 -37.12
C ARG A 893 24.84 21.60 -36.36
N ARG A 894 23.91 22.25 -37.06
CA ARG A 894 22.79 23.01 -36.46
C ARG A 894 21.81 22.11 -35.68
N ASP A 895 21.88 20.80 -35.89
CA ASP A 895 20.80 19.85 -35.63
C ASP A 895 20.94 19.10 -34.29
N THR A 896 22.12 19.07 -33.66
CA THR A 896 22.36 18.20 -32.48
C THR A 896 22.98 18.87 -31.25
N ARG A 897 23.55 20.09 -31.37
CA ARG A 897 24.13 20.89 -30.27
C ARG A 897 25.10 20.17 -29.30
N THR A 898 25.65 19.02 -29.68
CA THR A 898 26.75 18.37 -28.95
C THR A 898 28.09 18.83 -29.53
N ARG A 899 29.09 19.10 -28.67
CA ARG A 899 30.45 19.49 -29.08
C ARG A 899 31.28 18.28 -29.57
N LYS A 900 30.77 17.53 -30.56
CA LYS A 900 31.58 16.61 -31.37
C LYS A 900 31.90 17.24 -32.72
N CYS A 901 32.66 18.34 -32.67
CA CYS A 901 33.37 18.85 -33.83
C CYS A 901 34.51 17.86 -34.12
N GLY A 902 34.32 16.93 -35.05
CA GLY A 902 35.44 16.10 -35.50
C GLY A 902 36.57 16.96 -36.05
N CYS A 903 37.80 16.47 -36.01
CA CYS A 903 38.87 17.08 -36.79
C CYS A 903 38.49 16.99 -38.29
N PRO A 904 38.61 18.08 -39.08
CA PRO A 904 38.28 18.02 -40.50
C PRO A 904 39.27 17.19 -41.31
N PHE A 905 40.50 16.98 -40.81
CA PHE A 905 41.52 16.13 -41.41
C PHE A 905 40.97 14.77 -41.86
N LYS A 906 41.06 14.50 -43.17
CA LYS A 906 40.60 13.28 -43.82
C LYS A 906 41.47 12.93 -45.00
N LEU A 907 41.76 11.64 -45.11
CA LEU A 907 42.58 11.06 -46.17
C LEU A 907 41.91 9.77 -46.64
N ARG A 908 41.71 9.61 -47.96
CA ARG A 908 41.06 8.44 -48.55
C ARG A 908 42.06 7.65 -49.38
N CYS A 909 42.34 6.43 -48.95
CA CYS A 909 43.13 5.46 -49.68
C CYS A 909 42.18 4.58 -50.51
N LYS A 910 42.53 4.31 -51.77
CA LYS A 910 41.81 3.37 -52.65
C LYS A 910 42.81 2.58 -53.49
N PRO A 911 42.50 1.36 -53.94
CA PRO A 911 43.32 0.69 -54.95
C PRO A 911 43.35 1.52 -56.24
N VAL A 912 44.43 1.39 -57.00
CA VAL A 912 44.53 1.98 -58.34
C VAL A 912 43.54 1.27 -59.27
N ALA A 913 42.88 2.02 -60.16
CA ALA A 913 41.92 1.44 -61.09
C ALA A 913 42.67 0.63 -62.17
N GLY A 914 42.56 -0.71 -62.12
CA GLY A 914 43.14 -1.61 -63.12
C GLY A 914 44.61 -2.02 -62.89
N GLY A 915 45.16 -1.85 -61.68
CA GLY A 915 46.54 -2.26 -61.37
C GLY A 915 46.74 -2.64 -59.91
N GLU A 916 47.92 -3.17 -59.58
CA GLU A 916 48.32 -3.45 -58.21
C GLU A 916 48.69 -2.18 -57.45
N GLY A 917 48.43 -2.18 -56.14
CA GLY A 917 48.75 -1.06 -55.25
C GLY A 917 47.61 -0.08 -54.96
N TRP A 918 47.91 0.82 -54.03
CA TRP A 918 46.99 1.74 -53.38
C TRP A 918 47.47 3.18 -53.53
N MET A 919 46.58 4.06 -53.96
CA MET A 919 46.81 5.50 -54.03
C MET A 919 46.12 6.24 -52.89
N VAL A 920 46.71 7.38 -52.50
CA VAL A 920 46.22 8.28 -51.46
C VAL A 920 45.60 9.52 -52.10
N LYS A 921 44.39 9.90 -51.65
CA LYS A 921 43.81 11.22 -51.92
C LYS A 921 43.56 11.94 -50.59
N LEU A 922 44.28 13.03 -50.37
CA LEU A 922 43.94 13.98 -49.30
C LEU A 922 42.57 14.60 -49.59
N ILE A 923 41.68 14.61 -48.60
CA ILE A 923 40.36 15.27 -48.68
C ILE A 923 40.40 16.60 -47.94
N CYS A 924 41.13 16.66 -46.82
CA CYS A 924 41.40 17.88 -46.06
C CYS A 924 42.63 17.62 -45.19
N GLY A 925 43.64 18.49 -45.23
CA GLY A 925 44.82 18.44 -44.35
C GLY A 925 44.76 19.39 -43.15
N VAL A 926 43.67 20.16 -43.01
CA VAL A 926 43.51 21.17 -41.97
C VAL A 926 43.05 20.53 -40.65
N HIS A 927 43.62 20.99 -39.54
CA HIS A 927 43.22 20.67 -38.18
C HIS A 927 42.55 21.87 -37.51
N ASN A 928 41.58 21.60 -36.64
CA ASN A 928 40.86 22.62 -35.85
C ASN A 928 41.22 22.58 -34.35
N HIS A 929 42.20 21.76 -33.97
CA HIS A 929 42.68 21.57 -32.59
C HIS A 929 44.21 21.64 -32.52
N GLU A 930 44.74 21.75 -31.31
CA GLU A 930 46.19 21.65 -31.08
C GLU A 930 46.68 20.24 -31.40
N LEU A 931 47.86 20.13 -32.00
CA LEU A 931 48.52 18.84 -32.23
C LEU A 931 49.36 18.48 -30.99
N ALA A 932 49.64 17.20 -30.75
CA ALA A 932 50.34 16.73 -29.57
C ALA A 932 51.36 15.61 -29.88
N LYS A 933 52.64 15.91 -29.68
CA LYS A 933 53.77 14.96 -29.81
C LYS A 933 53.69 13.70 -28.93
N SER A 934 52.94 13.75 -27.83
CA SER A 934 52.93 12.69 -26.82
C SER A 934 51.57 12.01 -26.72
N LEU A 935 51.60 10.67 -26.60
CA LEU A 935 50.43 9.86 -26.27
C LEU A 935 50.08 9.91 -24.77
N VAL A 936 50.92 10.49 -23.92
CA VAL A 936 50.64 10.62 -22.47
C VAL A 936 49.43 11.56 -22.28
N GLY A 937 48.36 11.04 -21.68
CA GLY A 937 47.07 11.74 -21.57
C GLY A 937 46.20 11.69 -22.84
N HIS A 938 46.66 11.08 -23.93
CA HIS A 938 45.92 11.00 -25.19
C HIS A 938 44.79 9.94 -25.12
N PRO A 939 43.58 10.19 -25.67
CA PRO A 939 42.47 9.23 -25.66
C PRO A 939 42.77 7.85 -26.30
N TYR A 940 43.81 7.78 -27.12
CA TYR A 940 44.28 6.54 -27.76
C TYR A 940 45.08 5.63 -26.81
N ALA A 941 45.80 6.19 -25.83
CA ALA A 941 46.75 5.46 -24.98
C ALA A 941 46.11 4.46 -24.01
N GLY A 942 44.79 4.53 -23.81
CA GLY A 942 44.04 3.57 -22.98
C GLY A 942 43.58 2.29 -23.71
N ARG A 943 43.87 2.08 -25.01
CA ARG A 943 43.31 0.95 -25.77
C ARG A 943 44.08 -0.36 -25.53
N LEU A 944 43.35 -1.42 -25.17
CA LEU A 944 43.89 -2.78 -25.00
C LEU A 944 44.45 -3.38 -26.31
N THR A 945 45.70 -3.82 -26.27
CA THR A 945 46.41 -4.57 -27.31
C THR A 945 45.90 -6.01 -27.46
N LYS A 946 46.37 -6.73 -28.49
CA LYS A 946 45.97 -8.14 -28.72
C LYS A 946 46.47 -9.06 -27.60
N ALA A 947 47.73 -8.93 -27.18
CA ALA A 947 48.33 -9.76 -26.13
C ALA A 947 47.63 -9.59 -24.77
N GLU A 948 47.29 -8.36 -24.37
CA GLU A 948 46.55 -8.13 -23.12
C GLU A 948 45.17 -8.80 -23.12
N LYS A 949 44.47 -8.82 -24.26
CA LYS A 949 43.15 -9.47 -24.34
C LYS A 949 43.25 -10.98 -24.12
N THR A 950 44.33 -11.61 -24.60
CA THR A 950 44.65 -13.02 -24.30
C THR A 950 44.93 -13.20 -22.82
N LEU A 951 45.82 -12.38 -22.22
CA LEU A 951 46.14 -12.46 -20.79
C LEU A 951 44.90 -12.27 -19.90
N ILE A 952 44.03 -11.31 -20.22
CA ILE A 952 42.75 -11.11 -19.53
C ILE A 952 41.86 -12.36 -19.64
N ALA A 953 41.81 -13.01 -20.81
CA ALA A 953 41.02 -14.22 -21.01
C ALA A 953 41.54 -15.39 -20.16
N ASP A 954 42.85 -15.62 -20.12
CA ASP A 954 43.44 -16.72 -19.35
C ASP A 954 43.31 -16.49 -17.84
N MET A 955 43.58 -15.28 -17.34
CA MET A 955 43.31 -14.91 -15.95
C MET A 955 41.81 -15.00 -15.58
N THR A 956 40.90 -14.82 -16.55
CA THR A 956 39.46 -15.02 -16.35
C THR A 956 39.09 -16.50 -16.18
N LYS A 957 39.74 -17.42 -16.92
CA LYS A 957 39.56 -18.88 -16.73
C LYS A 957 39.95 -19.30 -15.32
N SER A 958 41.07 -18.77 -14.81
CA SER A 958 41.54 -18.97 -13.43
C SER A 958 40.79 -18.15 -12.36
N MET A 959 39.61 -17.61 -12.68
CA MET A 959 38.74 -16.84 -11.77
C MET A 959 39.38 -15.63 -11.07
N VAL A 960 40.44 -15.03 -11.64
CA VAL A 960 41.13 -13.89 -11.02
C VAL A 960 40.25 -12.65 -11.03
N LYS A 961 40.16 -11.95 -9.88
CA LYS A 961 39.31 -10.75 -9.72
C LYS A 961 39.77 -9.62 -10.68
N PRO A 962 38.85 -8.87 -11.33
CA PRO A 962 39.21 -7.82 -12.31
C PRO A 962 40.16 -6.72 -11.79
N ARG A 963 40.13 -6.42 -10.48
CA ARG A 963 41.08 -5.50 -9.84
C ARG A 963 42.51 -6.03 -9.88
N ASN A 964 42.71 -7.34 -9.70
CA ASN A 964 44.03 -7.96 -9.71
C ASN A 964 44.54 -8.10 -11.16
N ILE A 965 43.66 -8.40 -12.12
CA ILE A 965 43.99 -8.33 -13.55
C ILE A 965 44.47 -6.92 -13.93
N LEU A 966 43.86 -5.86 -13.39
CA LEU A 966 44.33 -4.48 -13.61
C LEU A 966 45.71 -4.21 -12.99
N LEU A 967 45.99 -4.77 -11.81
CA LEU A 967 47.30 -4.64 -11.16
C LEU A 967 48.38 -5.35 -11.97
N THR A 968 48.17 -6.60 -12.38
CA THR A 968 49.10 -7.35 -13.23
C THR A 968 49.37 -6.66 -14.57
N LEU A 969 48.35 -6.07 -15.20
CA LEU A 969 48.52 -5.28 -16.43
C LEU A 969 49.32 -3.98 -16.22
N LYS A 970 49.31 -3.41 -15.02
CA LYS A 970 50.11 -2.23 -14.63
C LYS A 970 51.52 -2.61 -14.19
N GLU A 971 51.72 -3.76 -13.56
CA GLU A 971 53.04 -4.31 -13.26
C GLU A 971 53.84 -4.58 -14.55
N HIS A 972 53.18 -5.09 -15.59
CA HIS A 972 53.79 -5.31 -16.90
C HIS A 972 54.08 -4.00 -17.68
N ASN A 973 53.40 -2.90 -17.37
CA ASN A 973 53.69 -1.56 -17.92
C ASN A 973 53.06 -0.46 -17.05
N ALA A 974 53.88 0.17 -16.20
CA ALA A 974 53.42 1.17 -15.23
C ALA A 974 52.81 2.42 -15.87
N ASN A 975 53.21 2.77 -17.09
CA ASN A 975 52.78 3.97 -17.82
C ASN A 975 51.41 3.80 -18.52
N ARG A 976 50.72 2.67 -18.32
CA ARG A 976 49.54 2.29 -19.08
C ARG A 976 48.25 2.90 -18.54
N CYS A 977 47.53 3.63 -19.38
CA CYS A 977 46.24 4.26 -19.04
C CYS A 977 45.02 3.30 -19.10
N THR A 978 45.23 1.98 -19.03
CA THR A 978 44.14 0.99 -19.04
C THR A 978 43.24 1.17 -17.82
N THR A 979 41.93 1.21 -18.05
CA THR A 979 40.91 1.36 -16.99
C THR A 979 40.24 0.03 -16.66
N ILE A 980 39.74 -0.11 -15.43
CA ILE A 980 39.02 -1.32 -14.99
C ILE A 980 37.80 -1.61 -15.89
N LYS A 981 37.14 -0.56 -16.41
CA LYS A 981 36.01 -0.66 -17.36
C LYS A 981 36.38 -1.39 -18.65
N GLN A 982 37.60 -1.22 -19.14
CA GLN A 982 38.06 -1.89 -20.36
C GLN A 982 38.37 -3.36 -20.13
N ILE A 983 38.82 -3.72 -18.92
CA ILE A 983 38.97 -5.12 -18.50
C ILE A 983 37.60 -5.78 -18.40
N TYR A 984 36.60 -5.16 -17.75
CA TYR A 984 35.22 -5.68 -17.74
C TYR A 984 34.66 -5.93 -19.14
N ASN A 985 34.89 -5.00 -20.08
CA ASN A 985 34.47 -5.18 -21.48
C ASN A 985 35.19 -6.36 -22.17
N ALA A 986 36.49 -6.56 -21.91
CA ALA A 986 37.26 -7.68 -22.47
C ALA A 986 36.83 -9.03 -21.87
N ILE A 987 36.60 -9.09 -20.55
CA ILE A 987 36.05 -10.27 -19.86
C ILE A 987 34.66 -10.63 -20.41
N SER A 988 33.79 -9.64 -20.61
CA SER A 988 32.45 -9.84 -21.20
C SER A 988 32.54 -10.38 -22.63
N ALA A 989 33.47 -9.87 -23.45
CA ALA A 989 33.70 -10.40 -24.80
C ALA A 989 34.20 -11.85 -24.78
N PHE A 990 35.13 -12.20 -23.90
CA PHE A 990 35.63 -13.57 -23.75
C PHE A 990 34.54 -14.54 -23.24
N ARG A 991 33.79 -14.16 -22.20
CA ARG A 991 32.64 -14.94 -21.71
C ARG A 991 31.57 -15.15 -22.79
N SER A 992 31.38 -14.18 -23.68
CA SER A 992 30.50 -14.32 -24.84
C SER A 992 31.03 -15.27 -25.92
N SER A 993 32.33 -15.61 -25.94
CA SER A 993 32.93 -16.54 -26.91
C SER A 993 32.98 -18.00 -26.46
N ILE A 994 32.80 -18.27 -25.17
CA ILE A 994 32.80 -19.64 -24.58
C ILE A 994 31.39 -20.22 -24.34
N ARG A 995 30.33 -19.51 -24.75
CA ARG A 995 28.93 -19.89 -24.51
C ARG A 995 28.36 -20.88 -25.55
N GLU A 996 29.16 -21.26 -26.54
CA GLU A 996 28.77 -22.14 -27.65
C GLU A 996 27.45 -21.69 -28.32
N SER A 997 26.51 -22.59 -28.59
CA SER A 997 25.23 -22.33 -29.24
C SER A 997 24.07 -22.00 -28.28
N ASP A 998 24.29 -22.05 -26.95
CA ASP A 998 23.24 -21.82 -25.94
C ASP A 998 22.76 -20.35 -25.95
N LEU A 999 21.43 -20.16 -25.87
CA LEU A 999 20.85 -18.85 -25.55
C LEU A 999 21.17 -18.48 -24.09
N GLU A 1000 21.38 -17.19 -23.81
CA GLU A 1000 21.88 -16.75 -22.49
C GLU A 1000 20.91 -17.10 -21.34
N MET A 1001 19.60 -17.23 -21.60
CA MET A 1001 18.60 -17.71 -20.63
C MET A 1001 18.64 -19.24 -20.41
N GLN A 1002 18.88 -20.04 -21.47
CA GLN A 1002 19.07 -21.49 -21.34
C GLN A 1002 20.35 -21.78 -20.54
N HIS A 1003 21.41 -21.02 -20.80
CA HIS A 1003 22.65 -21.10 -20.04
C HIS A 1003 22.45 -20.68 -18.58
N LEU A 1004 21.62 -19.67 -18.29
CA LEU A 1004 21.25 -19.32 -16.92
C LEU A 1004 20.53 -20.48 -16.21
N MET A 1005 19.55 -21.13 -16.85
CA MET A 1005 18.86 -22.28 -16.24
C MET A 1005 19.81 -23.44 -15.94
N LYS A 1006 20.71 -23.79 -16.87
CA LYS A 1006 21.77 -24.80 -16.63
C LYS A 1006 22.66 -24.45 -15.44
N LEU A 1007 22.97 -23.16 -15.23
CA LEU A 1007 23.76 -22.70 -14.08
C LEU A 1007 22.96 -22.78 -12.77
N LEU A 1008 21.69 -22.38 -12.76
CA LEU A 1008 20.81 -22.48 -11.59
C LEU A 1008 20.61 -23.93 -11.15
N GLU A 1009 20.45 -24.85 -12.11
CA GLU A 1009 20.31 -26.29 -11.86
C GLU A 1009 21.63 -26.91 -11.35
N ARG A 1010 22.76 -26.64 -12.03
CA ARG A 1010 24.09 -27.10 -11.60
C ARG A 1010 24.44 -26.63 -10.19
N ASP A 1011 24.15 -25.36 -9.87
CA ASP A 1011 24.49 -24.73 -8.60
C ASP A 1011 23.36 -24.83 -7.56
N GLN A 1012 22.34 -25.68 -7.80
CA GLN A 1012 21.26 -26.04 -6.87
C GLN A 1012 20.45 -24.85 -6.32
N TYR A 1013 20.19 -23.85 -7.17
CA TYR A 1013 19.28 -22.74 -6.85
C TYR A 1013 17.81 -23.17 -6.92
N ILE A 1014 16.98 -22.59 -6.05
CA ILE A 1014 15.52 -22.73 -6.11
C ILE A 1014 15.00 -21.73 -7.14
N TYR A 1015 14.26 -22.19 -8.15
CA TYR A 1015 13.70 -21.30 -9.18
C TYR A 1015 12.31 -21.73 -9.68
N TRP A 1016 11.57 -20.77 -10.22
CA TRP A 1016 10.28 -20.96 -10.90
C TRP A 1016 10.26 -20.18 -12.20
N HIS A 1017 9.55 -20.67 -13.21
CA HIS A 1017 9.38 -19.96 -14.47
C HIS A 1017 7.95 -20.07 -15.04
N LYS A 1018 7.63 -19.19 -15.98
CA LYS A 1018 6.42 -19.24 -16.81
C LYS A 1018 6.81 -19.55 -18.26
N ILE A 1019 6.02 -20.38 -18.93
CA ILE A 1019 6.19 -20.71 -20.36
C ILE A 1019 5.14 -19.94 -21.19
N LYS A 1020 5.47 -19.61 -22.45
CA LYS A 1020 4.56 -18.93 -23.37
C LYS A 1020 3.57 -19.87 -24.02
N ASP A 1021 4.13 -20.67 -24.92
CA ASP A 1021 3.66 -21.80 -25.72
C ASP A 1021 4.99 -22.37 -26.29
N GLU A 1022 5.11 -23.69 -26.48
CA GLU A 1022 6.34 -24.35 -26.99
C GLU A 1022 7.67 -23.94 -26.30
N ASP A 1023 7.84 -24.30 -25.02
CA ASP A 1023 9.10 -24.22 -24.24
C ASP A 1023 9.80 -22.85 -24.10
N VAL A 1024 9.19 -21.75 -24.56
CA VAL A 1024 9.75 -20.39 -24.37
C VAL A 1024 9.47 -19.86 -22.95
N VAL A 1025 10.52 -19.77 -22.13
CA VAL A 1025 10.48 -19.13 -20.81
C VAL A 1025 10.28 -17.61 -20.91
N ARG A 1026 9.19 -17.11 -20.32
CA ARG A 1026 8.80 -15.68 -20.28
C ARG A 1026 9.34 -14.93 -19.07
N ASP A 1027 9.13 -15.52 -17.89
CA ASP A 1027 9.43 -14.97 -16.58
C ASP A 1027 10.18 -16.06 -15.80
N ILE A 1028 11.20 -15.69 -15.02
CA ILE A 1028 11.95 -16.60 -14.16
C ILE A 1028 12.29 -15.90 -12.83
N PHE A 1029 11.92 -16.52 -11.71
CA PHE A 1029 12.30 -16.13 -10.35
C PHE A 1029 13.32 -17.15 -9.83
N TRP A 1030 14.38 -16.73 -9.13
CA TRP A 1030 15.31 -17.65 -8.47
C TRP A 1030 15.88 -17.11 -7.15
N CYS A 1031 16.28 -18.03 -6.26
CA CYS A 1031 16.81 -17.76 -4.93
C CYS A 1031 17.81 -18.85 -4.51
N HIS A 1032 18.82 -18.50 -3.72
CA HIS A 1032 19.77 -19.47 -3.16
C HIS A 1032 19.15 -20.18 -1.94
N PRO A 1033 19.34 -21.49 -1.71
CA PRO A 1033 18.73 -22.20 -0.58
C PRO A 1033 19.03 -21.58 0.80
N ASP A 1034 20.23 -21.05 1.01
CA ASP A 1034 20.57 -20.37 2.28
C ASP A 1034 19.89 -19.01 2.44
N SER A 1035 19.58 -18.32 1.34
CA SER A 1035 18.76 -17.09 1.41
C SER A 1035 17.36 -17.40 1.92
N VAL A 1036 16.78 -18.58 1.64
CA VAL A 1036 15.50 -19.00 2.21
C VAL A 1036 15.60 -19.16 3.73
N LYS A 1037 16.68 -19.76 4.25
CA LYS A 1037 16.92 -19.85 5.71
C LYS A 1037 17.04 -18.45 6.34
N LEU A 1038 17.74 -17.53 5.68
CA LEU A 1038 17.91 -16.16 6.15
C LEU A 1038 16.61 -15.35 6.12
N VAL A 1039 15.80 -15.43 5.06
CA VAL A 1039 14.48 -14.77 4.96
C VAL A 1039 13.52 -15.24 6.07
N ASN A 1040 13.58 -16.52 6.44
CA ASN A 1040 12.74 -17.08 7.49
C ASN A 1040 13.24 -16.80 8.91
N THR A 1041 14.54 -16.55 9.06
CA THR A 1041 15.14 -16.14 10.34
C THR A 1041 15.01 -14.62 10.54
N CYS A 1042 15.02 -13.84 9.46
CA CYS A 1042 15.02 -12.39 9.45
C CYS A 1042 13.91 -11.87 8.50
N ASN A 1043 12.72 -11.62 9.06
CA ASN A 1043 11.49 -11.27 8.33
C ASN A 1043 11.38 -9.79 7.87
N LEU A 1044 12.42 -8.98 8.10
CA LEU A 1044 12.53 -7.63 7.56
C LEU A 1044 13.17 -7.68 6.17
N VAL A 1045 12.34 -7.68 5.13
CA VAL A 1045 12.77 -7.70 3.72
C VAL A 1045 12.27 -6.47 2.98
N PHE A 1046 13.18 -5.80 2.28
CA PHE A 1046 12.95 -4.65 1.43
C PHE A 1046 12.92 -5.05 -0.06
N LEU A 1047 12.16 -4.34 -0.90
CA LEU A 1047 12.10 -4.56 -2.35
C LEU A 1047 12.86 -3.43 -3.06
N ILE A 1048 14.07 -3.71 -3.55
CA ILE A 1048 14.95 -2.66 -4.10
C ILE A 1048 15.19 -2.85 -5.60
N ASP A 1049 14.59 -1.93 -6.36
CA ASP A 1049 14.83 -1.60 -7.78
C ASP A 1049 14.39 -2.61 -8.87
N SER A 1050 14.02 -2.02 -10.02
CA SER A 1050 13.73 -2.66 -11.29
C SER A 1050 14.83 -2.30 -12.29
N THR A 1051 15.94 -3.05 -12.33
CA THR A 1051 17.14 -2.68 -13.10
C THR A 1051 17.04 -3.00 -14.61
N TYR A 1052 16.06 -2.43 -15.31
CA TYR A 1052 15.85 -2.65 -16.77
C TYR A 1052 16.93 -2.06 -17.69
N LYS A 1053 17.89 -1.30 -17.17
CA LYS A 1053 18.81 -0.46 -17.98
C LYS A 1053 20.10 -1.15 -18.45
N THR A 1054 20.38 -2.38 -18.02
CA THR A 1054 21.72 -3.00 -18.16
C THR A 1054 21.77 -4.38 -18.83
N ASN A 1055 20.66 -5.14 -18.87
CA ASN A 1055 20.67 -6.46 -19.50
C ASN A 1055 20.46 -6.41 -21.03
N ARG A 1056 20.84 -7.49 -21.72
CA ARG A 1056 20.77 -7.61 -23.18
C ARG A 1056 19.35 -7.77 -23.72
N TYR A 1057 18.44 -8.24 -22.88
CA TYR A 1057 17.08 -8.66 -23.23
C TYR A 1057 15.99 -7.60 -23.00
N ARG A 1058 16.30 -6.54 -22.25
CA ARG A 1058 15.36 -5.52 -21.75
C ARG A 1058 14.24 -6.07 -20.87
N LEU A 1059 14.44 -7.23 -20.26
CA LEU A 1059 13.57 -7.78 -19.22
C LEU A 1059 13.84 -7.04 -17.90
N PRO A 1060 12.82 -6.52 -17.19
CA PRO A 1060 12.99 -6.04 -15.82
C PRO A 1060 13.60 -7.10 -14.94
N LEU A 1061 14.66 -6.74 -14.22
CA LEU A 1061 15.25 -7.52 -13.13
C LEU A 1061 14.85 -6.88 -11.81
N LEU A 1062 14.13 -7.65 -10.98
CA LEU A 1062 13.81 -7.30 -9.60
C LEU A 1062 14.83 -7.97 -8.67
N ASP A 1063 15.35 -7.23 -7.69
CA ASP A 1063 16.16 -7.76 -6.59
C ASP A 1063 15.38 -7.61 -5.27
N PHE A 1064 15.33 -8.69 -4.49
CA PHE A 1064 14.66 -8.74 -3.20
C PHE A 1064 15.76 -8.76 -2.13
N VAL A 1065 15.74 -7.84 -1.16
CA VAL A 1065 16.86 -7.64 -0.22
C VAL A 1065 16.39 -7.80 1.22
N GLY A 1066 16.83 -8.87 1.88
CA GLY A 1066 16.60 -9.09 3.31
C GLY A 1066 17.59 -8.32 4.18
N MET A 1067 17.22 -8.06 5.44
CA MET A 1067 18.11 -7.48 6.45
C MET A 1067 18.10 -8.30 7.74
N THR A 1068 19.29 -8.58 8.28
CA THR A 1068 19.46 -9.30 9.54
C THR A 1068 19.13 -8.45 10.77
N SER A 1069 18.94 -9.09 11.92
CA SER A 1069 18.85 -8.41 13.23
C SER A 1069 20.06 -7.51 13.54
N THR A 1070 21.23 -7.83 12.97
CA THR A 1070 22.47 -7.03 13.05
C THR A 1070 22.56 -5.91 12.01
N ARG A 1071 21.47 -5.62 11.27
CA ARG A 1071 21.37 -4.58 10.23
C ARG A 1071 22.26 -4.79 9.00
N MET A 1072 22.70 -6.03 8.73
CA MET A 1072 23.40 -6.38 7.49
C MET A 1072 22.40 -6.82 6.42
N THR A 1073 22.60 -6.42 5.17
CA THR A 1073 21.74 -6.81 4.05
C THR A 1073 22.22 -8.08 3.35
N PHE A 1074 21.28 -8.84 2.80
CA PHE A 1074 21.53 -10.04 1.98
C PHE A 1074 20.50 -10.12 0.83
N SER A 1075 20.88 -10.67 -0.33
CA SER A 1075 19.89 -10.89 -1.40
C SER A 1075 19.02 -12.10 -1.06
N ALA A 1076 17.72 -11.84 -1.02
CA ALA A 1076 16.63 -12.75 -0.70
C ALA A 1076 16.04 -13.43 -1.95
N GLY A 1077 16.34 -12.94 -3.15
CA GLY A 1077 15.91 -13.54 -4.42
C GLY A 1077 15.94 -12.55 -5.59
N PHE A 1078 15.77 -13.06 -6.81
CA PHE A 1078 15.76 -12.28 -8.04
C PHE A 1078 14.59 -12.70 -8.94
N ALA A 1079 14.10 -11.78 -9.79
CA ALA A 1079 13.14 -12.12 -10.83
C ALA A 1079 13.38 -11.38 -12.15
N TYR A 1080 13.47 -12.12 -13.26
CA TYR A 1080 13.25 -11.59 -14.60
C TYR A 1080 11.79 -11.71 -15.00
N ALA A 1081 11.20 -10.63 -15.48
CA ALA A 1081 9.82 -10.60 -15.99
C ALA A 1081 9.76 -10.28 -17.50
N GLU A 1082 8.72 -10.75 -18.21
CA GLU A 1082 8.43 -10.40 -19.61
C GLU A 1082 8.19 -8.88 -19.79
N GLY A 1083 7.86 -8.18 -18.71
CA GLY A 1083 7.70 -6.72 -18.65
C GLY A 1083 7.05 -6.24 -17.35
N GLU A 1084 7.10 -4.93 -17.09
CA GLU A 1084 6.58 -4.25 -15.88
C GLU A 1084 5.04 -4.15 -15.85
N ARG A 1085 4.36 -5.28 -16.03
CA ARG A 1085 2.90 -5.39 -15.92
C ARG A 1085 2.54 -5.81 -14.49
N VAL A 1086 1.43 -5.30 -13.98
CA VAL A 1086 0.89 -5.65 -12.66
C VAL A 1086 0.88 -7.17 -12.46
N ASN A 1087 0.34 -7.93 -13.42
CA ASN A 1087 0.26 -9.40 -13.35
C ASN A 1087 1.62 -10.12 -13.31
N ASN A 1088 2.70 -9.49 -13.77
CA ASN A 1088 4.05 -10.04 -13.73
C ASN A 1088 4.76 -9.69 -12.42
N LEU A 1089 4.60 -8.45 -11.93
CA LEU A 1089 5.09 -8.02 -10.62
C LEU A 1089 4.38 -8.78 -9.49
N VAL A 1090 3.04 -8.90 -9.56
CA VAL A 1090 2.23 -9.72 -8.65
C VAL A 1090 2.69 -11.17 -8.67
N TRP A 1091 3.00 -11.74 -9.85
CA TRP A 1091 3.54 -13.09 -9.93
C TRP A 1091 4.92 -13.22 -9.25
N ALA A 1092 5.83 -12.28 -9.47
CA ALA A 1092 7.15 -12.28 -8.82
C ALA A 1092 7.03 -12.13 -7.30
N LEU A 1093 6.16 -11.23 -6.82
CA LEU A 1093 5.83 -11.07 -5.39
C LEU A 1093 5.18 -12.32 -4.80
N GLN A 1094 4.34 -13.04 -5.55
CA GLN A 1094 3.78 -14.33 -5.14
C GLN A 1094 4.84 -15.42 -5.03
N ARG A 1095 5.83 -15.48 -5.95
CA ARG A 1095 6.96 -16.41 -5.84
C ARG A 1095 7.84 -16.05 -4.63
N PHE A 1096 8.11 -14.76 -4.42
CA PHE A 1096 8.85 -14.28 -3.25
C PHE A 1096 8.13 -14.60 -1.93
N ARG A 1097 6.81 -14.38 -1.84
CA ARG A 1097 6.00 -14.78 -0.68
C ARG A 1097 6.10 -16.28 -0.41
N GLY A 1098 6.22 -17.11 -1.46
CA GLY A 1098 6.42 -18.55 -1.35
C GLY A 1098 7.73 -18.97 -0.67
N LEU A 1099 8.68 -18.06 -0.43
CA LEU A 1099 9.90 -18.34 0.34
C LEU A 1099 9.67 -18.31 1.86
N PHE A 1100 8.57 -17.72 2.35
CA PHE A 1100 8.28 -17.66 3.79
C PHE A 1100 7.54 -18.92 4.25
N LEU A 1101 8.11 -19.60 5.25
CA LEU A 1101 7.60 -20.80 5.90
C LEU A 1101 6.42 -20.52 6.84
N LYS A 1102 6.19 -19.25 7.23
CA LYS A 1102 5.00 -18.80 7.98
C LYS A 1102 4.09 -17.99 7.06
N ARG A 1103 2.79 -18.32 6.97
CA ARG A 1103 1.85 -17.68 6.03
C ARG A 1103 1.65 -16.17 6.26
N ASP A 1104 1.86 -15.74 7.50
CA ASP A 1104 1.67 -14.36 7.98
C ASP A 1104 2.97 -13.55 8.07
N ALA A 1105 4.11 -14.15 7.70
CA ALA A 1105 5.37 -13.42 7.56
C ALA A 1105 5.30 -12.54 6.29
N LEU A 1106 4.57 -11.44 6.39
CA LEU A 1106 4.66 -10.32 5.46
C LEU A 1106 6.01 -9.60 5.69
N PRO A 1107 6.66 -9.10 4.62
CA PRO A 1107 7.85 -8.27 4.78
C PRO A 1107 7.50 -7.04 5.62
N GLY A 1108 8.18 -6.87 6.77
CA GLY A 1108 7.80 -5.85 7.75
C GLY A 1108 7.82 -4.41 7.23
N VAL A 1109 8.58 -4.11 6.17
CA VAL A 1109 8.53 -2.82 5.45
C VAL A 1109 8.88 -3.03 3.98
N ILE A 1110 8.02 -2.59 3.05
CA ILE A 1110 8.38 -2.48 1.62
C ILE A 1110 9.04 -1.11 1.39
N VAL A 1111 10.35 -1.03 1.63
CA VAL A 1111 11.17 0.15 1.32
C VAL A 1111 11.51 0.16 -0.16
N THR A 1112 11.22 1.28 -0.83
CA THR A 1112 11.89 1.66 -2.08
C THR A 1112 12.99 2.69 -1.76
N ASP A 1113 13.91 2.99 -2.69
CA ASP A 1113 15.09 3.86 -2.48
C ASP A 1113 14.85 5.21 -1.74
N ARG A 1114 13.60 5.69 -1.67
CA ARG A 1114 13.24 6.96 -1.01
C ARG A 1114 13.13 6.85 0.51
N ASP A 1115 12.67 5.71 1.04
CA ASP A 1115 12.37 5.59 2.48
C ASP A 1115 13.64 5.33 3.31
N GLN A 1116 14.66 4.71 2.70
CA GLN A 1116 15.98 4.50 3.33
C GLN A 1116 16.73 5.80 3.62
N ALA A 1117 16.58 6.83 2.76
CA ALA A 1117 17.23 8.12 2.94
C ALA A 1117 16.70 8.87 4.18
N LEU A 1118 15.40 8.75 4.48
CA LEU A 1118 14.76 9.36 5.63
C LEU A 1118 15.22 8.72 6.96
N MET A 1119 15.31 7.39 7.00
CA MET A 1119 15.77 6.64 8.18
C MET A 1119 17.24 6.94 8.54
N ASN A 1120 18.08 7.26 7.55
CA ASN A 1120 19.46 7.65 7.79
C ASN A 1120 19.57 9.06 8.43
N ALA A 1121 18.80 10.04 7.94
CA ALA A 1121 18.86 11.42 8.46
C ALA A 1121 18.44 11.54 9.94
N VAL A 1122 17.39 10.82 10.35
CA VAL A 1122 16.93 10.80 11.75
C VAL A 1122 18.00 10.22 12.69
N LYS A 1123 18.75 9.21 12.22
CA LYS A 1123 19.82 8.57 12.99
C LYS A 1123 21.00 9.51 13.25
N ASP A 1124 21.33 10.37 12.28
CA ASP A 1124 22.46 11.31 12.40
C ASP A 1124 22.15 12.48 13.36
N ILE A 1125 20.87 12.91 13.44
CA ILE A 1125 20.41 13.92 14.43
C ILE A 1125 20.56 13.40 15.86
N VAL A 1126 20.17 12.14 16.11
CA VAL A 1126 20.31 11.51 17.45
C VAL A 1126 21.78 11.40 17.85
N ALA A 1127 22.68 11.11 16.90
CA ALA A 1127 24.12 11.00 17.16
C ALA A 1127 24.78 12.34 17.55
N GLU A 1128 24.31 13.49 17.03
CA GLU A 1128 24.79 14.80 17.47
C GLU A 1128 24.23 15.22 18.84
N PHE A 1129 23.01 14.81 19.19
CA PHE A 1129 22.44 15.08 20.51
C PHE A 1129 23.24 14.38 21.64
N GLU A 1130 23.71 13.15 21.42
CA GLU A 1130 24.57 12.47 22.40
C GLU A 1130 25.96 13.11 22.53
N ARG A 1131 26.50 13.73 21.47
CA ARG A 1131 27.78 14.48 21.55
C ARG A 1131 27.72 15.68 22.50
N VAL A 1132 26.55 16.29 22.68
CA VAL A 1132 26.34 17.40 23.65
C VAL A 1132 26.71 16.98 25.08
N HIS A 1133 26.44 15.72 25.45
CA HIS A 1133 26.71 15.21 26.79
C HIS A 1133 28.21 14.98 27.07
N TYR A 1134 29.04 14.86 26.03
CA TYR A 1134 30.49 14.61 26.17
C TYR A 1134 31.35 15.89 26.05
N ALA A 1135 30.84 16.95 25.42
CA ALA A 1135 31.61 18.15 25.06
C ALA A 1135 31.58 19.30 26.10
N GLY A 1136 31.39 18.97 27.38
CA GLY A 1136 31.00 19.91 28.44
C GLY A 1136 31.75 21.26 28.51
N LYS A 1137 30.98 22.35 28.55
CA LYS A 1137 31.32 23.74 28.96
C LYS A 1137 32.53 24.45 28.33
N ASN A 1138 33.27 23.88 27.37
CA ASN A 1138 34.30 24.63 26.64
C ASN A 1138 34.03 24.70 25.12
N PRO A 1139 33.38 25.76 24.61
CA PRO A 1139 32.98 25.88 23.21
C PRO A 1139 34.12 25.75 22.19
N SER A 1140 35.38 26.00 22.59
CA SER A 1140 36.53 25.92 21.71
C SER A 1140 36.91 24.51 21.26
N SER A 1141 36.41 23.45 21.92
CA SER A 1141 36.65 22.05 21.50
C SER A 1141 35.70 21.56 20.40
N CYS A 1142 34.63 22.30 20.09
CA CYS A 1142 33.63 21.89 19.10
C CYS A 1142 34.18 21.86 17.66
N GLY A 1143 35.13 22.75 17.31
CA GLY A 1143 35.63 22.89 15.95
C GLY A 1143 34.58 23.37 14.93
N CYS A 1144 33.51 24.00 15.41
CA CYS A 1144 32.24 24.08 14.71
C CYS A 1144 32.16 25.21 13.66
N VAL A 1145 32.52 24.88 12.42
CA VAL A 1145 32.12 25.63 11.22
C VAL A 1145 30.82 25.02 10.68
N VAL A 1146 29.80 25.85 10.42
CA VAL A 1146 28.43 25.51 9.98
C VAL A 1146 28.32 24.59 8.74
N ARG A 1147 29.43 24.28 8.07
CA ARG A 1147 29.48 23.43 6.86
C ARG A 1147 29.54 21.93 7.11
N THR A 1148 29.86 21.46 8.32
CA THR A 1148 30.02 20.01 8.60
C THR A 1148 28.77 19.33 9.16
N THR A 1149 27.75 20.07 9.60
CA THR A 1149 26.51 19.54 10.21
C THR A 1149 25.29 19.57 9.29
N LEU A 1150 25.44 19.84 7.99
CA LEU A 1150 24.34 19.86 6.99
C LEU A 1150 23.11 20.68 7.46
N GLY A 1151 23.36 21.89 7.98
CA GLY A 1151 22.29 22.83 8.40
C GLY A 1151 21.80 22.66 9.85
N LEU A 1152 22.23 21.62 10.57
CA LEU A 1152 21.82 21.38 11.97
C LEU A 1152 22.65 22.20 12.98
N PRO A 1153 22.06 22.62 14.13
CA PRO A 1153 22.79 23.33 15.18
C PRO A 1153 23.95 22.50 15.74
N CYS A 1154 25.11 23.13 15.98
CA CYS A 1154 26.24 22.45 16.64
C CYS A 1154 25.89 22.05 18.08
N ALA A 1155 26.58 21.03 18.59
CA ALA A 1155 26.58 20.72 20.01
C ALA A 1155 26.91 21.94 20.89
N CYS A 1156 27.71 22.89 20.37
CA CYS A 1156 28.01 24.16 21.03
C CYS A 1156 26.79 25.08 21.27
N GLU A 1157 25.82 25.14 20.35
CA GLU A 1157 24.59 25.94 20.53
C GLU A 1157 23.57 25.22 21.38
N LEU A 1158 23.40 23.90 21.18
CA LEU A 1158 22.53 23.08 22.01
C LEU A 1158 22.97 23.09 23.49
N SER A 1159 24.28 23.22 23.77
CA SER A 1159 24.82 23.30 25.13
C SER A 1159 24.31 24.49 25.96
N LYS A 1160 23.77 25.54 25.34
CA LYS A 1160 23.23 26.73 26.05
C LYS A 1160 21.88 26.49 26.72
N TYR A 1161 21.20 25.38 26.40
CA TYR A 1161 19.87 25.02 26.88
C TYR A 1161 19.88 23.78 27.78
N VAL A 1162 21.06 23.37 28.26
CA VAL A 1162 21.22 22.20 29.15
C VAL A 1162 20.48 22.44 30.46
N GLY A 1163 19.42 21.66 30.68
CA GLY A 1163 18.56 21.76 31.86
C GLY A 1163 17.28 22.60 31.69
N GLY A 1164 16.96 23.07 30.47
CA GLY A 1164 15.75 23.86 30.21
C GLY A 1164 15.17 23.67 28.80
N CYS A 1165 14.04 24.32 28.54
CA CYS A 1165 13.37 24.27 27.24
C CYS A 1165 14.19 25.01 26.17
N ILE A 1166 14.29 24.43 24.96
CA ILE A 1166 14.89 25.09 23.79
C ILE A 1166 13.83 26.01 23.17
N PRO A 1167 14.04 27.33 23.09
CA PRO A 1167 13.09 28.23 22.42
C PRO A 1167 12.99 27.89 20.93
N LEU A 1168 11.77 27.82 20.40
CA LEU A 1168 11.50 27.55 18.98
C LEU A 1168 12.32 28.45 18.04
N ASP A 1169 12.43 29.73 18.41
CA ASP A 1169 13.21 30.77 17.73
C ASP A 1169 14.72 30.46 17.60
N SER A 1170 15.26 29.67 18.54
CA SER A 1170 16.67 29.25 18.57
C SER A 1170 16.94 28.07 17.63
N ILE A 1171 15.89 27.34 17.21
CA ILE A 1171 15.94 26.38 16.11
C ILE A 1171 15.81 27.16 14.78
N HIS A 1172 16.90 27.87 14.46
CA HIS A 1172 17.26 28.52 13.19
C HIS A 1172 16.10 29.01 12.29
N MET A 1173 15.89 30.34 12.20
CA MET A 1173 15.12 31.20 11.24
C MET A 1173 13.91 30.67 10.43
N PHE A 1174 13.85 29.42 10.00
CA PHE A 1174 12.72 28.80 9.30
C PHE A 1174 11.51 28.57 10.20
N TRP A 1175 11.68 28.33 11.50
CA TRP A 1175 10.54 28.19 12.43
C TRP A 1175 9.79 29.52 12.66
N ARG A 1176 10.48 30.67 12.61
CA ARG A 1176 9.85 32.01 12.69
C ARG A 1176 8.91 32.36 11.52
N ARG A 1177 8.76 31.48 10.52
CA ARG A 1177 7.71 31.62 9.48
C ARG A 1177 6.36 31.04 9.89
N LEU A 1178 6.28 30.34 11.03
CA LEU A 1178 5.03 30.01 11.70
C LEU A 1178 4.66 31.15 12.66
N ASN A 1179 4.05 32.21 12.11
CA ASN A 1179 3.45 33.25 12.95
C ASN A 1179 2.07 32.77 13.43
N PHE A 1180 1.91 32.50 14.72
CA PHE A 1180 0.68 32.02 15.35
C PHE A 1180 -0.18 33.16 15.94
N SER A 1181 -0.13 34.36 15.36
CA SER A 1181 -0.75 35.58 15.93
C SER A 1181 -2.29 35.61 15.98
N ASP A 1182 -2.99 34.60 15.45
CA ASP A 1182 -4.45 34.57 15.33
C ASP A 1182 -5.15 33.66 16.36
N GLN A 1183 -4.42 33.10 17.34
CA GLN A 1183 -5.02 32.34 18.43
C GLN A 1183 -4.57 32.87 19.80
N GLY A 1184 -5.48 33.59 20.46
CA GLY A 1184 -5.29 34.08 21.83
C GLY A 1184 -5.32 32.95 22.85
N LEU A 1185 -4.23 32.21 22.95
CA LEU A 1185 -3.96 31.22 23.99
C LEU A 1185 -2.64 31.58 24.67
N SER A 1186 -2.70 31.85 25.97
CA SER A 1186 -1.54 31.96 26.84
C SER A 1186 -0.91 30.59 27.06
N GLU A 1187 0.42 30.56 27.20
CA GLU A 1187 1.21 29.35 27.47
C GLU A 1187 0.70 28.60 28.72
N PRO A 1188 0.79 27.26 28.71
CA PRO A 1188 1.88 26.66 29.47
C PRO A 1188 2.67 25.57 28.72
N GLU A 1189 3.83 25.27 29.30
CA GLU A 1189 4.89 24.39 28.80
C GLU A 1189 4.45 22.92 28.72
N VAL A 1190 4.94 22.16 27.73
CA VAL A 1190 4.63 20.73 27.57
C VAL A 1190 5.90 19.91 27.40
N GLY A 1191 6.06 18.86 28.21
CA GLY A 1191 7.17 17.92 28.12
C GLY A 1191 7.11 17.09 26.83
N ILE A 1192 8.28 16.80 26.24
CA ILE A 1192 8.40 16.09 24.95
C ILE A 1192 7.65 14.75 24.93
N LYS A 1193 7.53 14.08 26.09
CA LYS A 1193 6.80 12.81 26.20
C LYS A 1193 5.30 13.00 25.98
N ASP A 1194 4.68 13.97 26.65
CA ASP A 1194 3.24 14.27 26.53
C ASP A 1194 2.90 14.80 25.13
N VAL A 1195 3.82 15.56 24.51
CA VAL A 1195 3.71 15.97 23.10
C VAL A 1195 3.72 14.75 22.17
N MET A 1196 4.61 13.78 22.38
CA MET A 1196 4.69 12.56 21.57
C MET A 1196 3.46 11.67 21.75
N GLU A 1197 3.01 11.45 22.99
CA GLU A 1197 1.77 10.70 23.30
C GLU A 1197 0.55 11.35 22.62
N THR A 1198 0.44 12.68 22.73
CA THR A 1198 -0.65 13.47 22.09
C THR A 1198 -0.59 13.44 20.57
N ILE A 1199 0.61 13.46 19.97
CA ILE A 1199 0.78 13.31 18.51
C ILE A 1199 0.42 11.89 18.08
N TYR A 1200 0.71 10.86 18.87
CA TYR A 1200 0.37 9.48 18.54
C TYR A 1200 -1.14 9.23 18.62
N GLN A 1201 -1.79 9.68 19.70
CA GLN A 1201 -3.25 9.58 19.84
C GLN A 1201 -3.98 10.38 18.76
N LYS A 1202 -3.58 11.65 18.51
CA LYS A 1202 -4.14 12.43 17.39
C LYS A 1202 -3.81 11.84 16.04
N PHE A 1203 -2.65 11.19 15.85
CA PHE A 1203 -2.36 10.50 14.61
C PHE A 1203 -3.37 9.37 14.42
N GLU A 1204 -3.65 8.52 15.41
CA GLU A 1204 -4.61 7.43 15.30
C GLU A 1204 -6.05 7.89 15.03
N GLU A 1205 -6.51 8.95 15.71
CA GLU A 1205 -7.85 9.54 15.56
C GLU A 1205 -8.09 10.24 14.21
N LEU A 1206 -7.03 10.61 13.49
CA LEU A 1206 -7.15 11.30 12.19
C LEU A 1206 -7.50 10.33 11.04
N ASP A 1207 -8.27 10.85 10.09
CA ASP A 1207 -8.55 10.13 8.84
C ASP A 1207 -7.29 9.99 7.97
N VAL A 1208 -7.40 9.26 6.84
CA VAL A 1208 -6.27 9.03 5.93
C VAL A 1208 -5.64 10.34 5.43
N CYS A 1209 -6.44 11.41 5.30
CA CYS A 1209 -5.99 12.72 4.82
C CYS A 1209 -5.26 13.52 5.92
N GLY A 1210 -5.76 13.48 7.15
CA GLY A 1210 -5.14 14.04 8.34
C GLY A 1210 -3.84 13.34 8.70
N LYS A 1211 -3.82 11.99 8.69
CA LYS A 1211 -2.61 11.15 8.82
C LYS A 1211 -1.55 11.55 7.77
N PHE A 1212 -1.95 11.76 6.51
CA PHE A 1212 -1.05 12.22 5.44
C PHE A 1212 -0.53 13.65 5.64
N THR A 1213 -1.39 14.55 6.14
CA THR A 1213 -1.05 15.97 6.38
C THR A 1213 -0.10 16.14 7.56
N LEU A 1214 -0.34 15.45 8.67
CA LEU A 1214 0.54 15.42 9.84
C LEU A 1214 1.91 14.83 9.47
N ARG A 1215 1.93 13.72 8.71
CA ARG A 1215 3.15 13.12 8.16
C ARG A 1215 3.90 14.07 7.21
N SER A 1216 3.20 14.87 6.40
CA SER A 1216 3.82 15.88 5.52
C SER A 1216 4.35 17.10 6.28
N LYS A 1217 3.76 17.49 7.41
CA LYS A 1217 4.27 18.58 8.26
C LYS A 1217 5.53 18.18 9.02
N LEU A 1218 5.59 16.95 9.51
CA LEU A 1218 6.81 16.36 10.08
C LEU A 1218 7.92 16.22 9.01
N TRP A 1219 7.56 16.00 7.74
CA TRP A 1219 8.49 15.96 6.61
C TRP A 1219 9.12 17.32 6.28
N GLU A 1220 8.38 18.43 6.41
CA GLU A 1220 8.93 19.80 6.26
C GLU A 1220 9.92 20.16 7.38
N ILE A 1221 9.70 19.65 8.59
CA ILE A 1221 10.56 19.87 9.77
C ILE A 1221 11.87 19.08 9.65
N ALA A 1222 11.83 17.87 9.09
CA ALA A 1222 12.99 16.97 9.03
C ALA A 1222 14.03 17.32 7.92
N LEU A 1223 13.67 18.14 6.93
CA LEU A 1223 14.55 18.47 5.78
C LEU A 1223 14.51 19.97 5.40
N PRO A 1224 15.06 20.89 6.23
CA PRO A 1224 14.99 22.34 5.96
C PRO A 1224 15.77 22.77 4.70
N ASP A 1225 16.94 22.18 4.50
CA ASP A 1225 17.92 22.60 3.48
C ASP A 1225 17.47 22.35 2.04
N GLN A 1226 16.53 21.41 1.79
CA GLN A 1226 15.96 21.21 0.46
C GLN A 1226 14.90 22.26 0.09
N ASN A 1227 14.42 23.05 1.06
CA ASN A 1227 13.38 24.08 0.88
C ASN A 1227 13.91 25.52 1.05
N SER A 1228 15.21 25.70 1.30
CA SER A 1228 15.86 27.01 1.38
C SER A 1228 16.47 27.45 0.05
N MET A 1229 15.78 28.35 -0.69
CA MET A 1229 16.40 29.11 -1.79
C MET A 1229 17.05 30.40 -1.27
N CYS A 1230 18.20 30.31 -0.61
CA CYS A 1230 19.09 31.45 -0.38
C CYS A 1230 20.58 31.08 -0.55
N PRO A 1231 21.39 31.91 -1.25
CA PRO A 1231 22.81 31.66 -1.48
C PRO A 1231 23.69 32.03 -0.25
N PRO A 1232 24.93 31.55 -0.17
CA PRO A 1232 25.85 31.87 0.92
C PRO A 1232 26.24 33.37 0.96
N PRO A 1233 26.48 33.95 2.14
CA PRO A 1233 26.72 35.38 2.31
C PRO A 1233 28.19 35.77 2.08
N ALA A 1234 28.57 36.10 0.84
CA ALA A 1234 29.57 37.13 0.49
C ALA A 1234 29.78 37.25 -1.02
N LYS A 1235 29.97 38.48 -1.53
CA LYS A 1235 30.41 38.74 -2.91
C LYS A 1235 31.94 38.77 -2.99
N VAL A 1236 32.51 38.11 -3.99
CA VAL A 1236 33.84 38.49 -4.52
C VAL A 1236 33.61 39.37 -5.75
N ASN A 1237 34.07 40.62 -5.69
CA ASN A 1237 33.90 41.59 -6.78
C ASN A 1237 35.00 41.42 -7.83
N THR A 1238 34.62 41.29 -9.11
CA THR A 1238 35.44 41.80 -10.23
C THR A 1238 34.62 42.82 -11.03
N LYS A 1239 35.10 44.07 -10.99
CA LYS A 1239 34.48 45.24 -11.62
C LYS A 1239 34.79 45.26 -13.13
N GLY A 1240 33.92 45.89 -13.91
CA GLY A 1240 34.31 46.61 -15.12
C GLY A 1240 34.26 45.87 -16.46
N ALA A 1241 33.05 45.72 -17.02
CA ALA A 1241 32.85 45.68 -18.47
C ALA A 1241 31.45 46.27 -18.79
N PRO A 1242 31.31 47.17 -19.79
CA PRO A 1242 30.06 47.89 -20.04
C PRO A 1242 28.95 46.99 -20.61
N LYS A 1243 27.70 47.25 -20.22
CA LYS A 1243 26.51 46.57 -20.75
C LYS A 1243 26.35 46.83 -22.25
N LYS A 1244 26.67 45.86 -23.10
CA LYS A 1244 26.35 45.93 -24.54
C LYS A 1244 24.98 45.33 -24.81
N ILE A 1245 24.06 46.19 -25.29
CA ILE A 1245 22.71 45.81 -25.70
C ILE A 1245 22.81 45.06 -27.04
N THR A 1246 22.26 43.85 -27.12
CA THR A 1246 22.12 43.11 -28.39
C THR A 1246 20.79 42.36 -28.44
N SER A 1247 20.08 42.48 -29.56
CA SER A 1247 18.76 41.88 -29.80
C SER A 1247 18.80 40.34 -29.81
N ARG A 1248 17.72 39.72 -29.30
CA ARG A 1248 17.64 38.26 -29.15
C ARG A 1248 16.99 37.64 -30.40
N ASN A 1249 17.78 36.94 -31.21
CA ASN A 1249 17.30 36.22 -32.39
C ASN A 1249 16.36 35.04 -31.97
N PRO A 1250 15.17 34.87 -32.59
CA PRO A 1250 14.15 33.89 -32.16
C PRO A 1250 14.53 32.40 -32.16
N ARG A 1251 15.72 31.99 -32.63
CA ARG A 1251 16.12 30.56 -32.76
C ARG A 1251 17.17 30.08 -31.73
N SER A 1252 17.29 30.73 -30.57
CA SER A 1252 18.27 30.36 -29.53
C SER A 1252 17.72 29.45 -28.42
N THR A 1253 17.97 28.14 -28.50
CA THR A 1253 17.56 27.13 -27.48
C THR A 1253 18.68 26.75 -26.49
N LYS A 1254 19.51 27.69 -26.01
CA LYS A 1254 20.50 27.39 -24.96
C LYS A 1254 19.91 27.71 -23.58
N ARG A 1255 19.80 26.70 -22.71
CA ARG A 1255 19.71 26.88 -21.25
C ARG A 1255 21.03 27.46 -20.71
N ASP A 1256 20.94 28.17 -19.59
CA ASP A 1256 22.07 28.67 -18.81
C ASP A 1256 22.93 27.52 -18.23
N PRO A 1257 24.24 27.74 -17.98
CA PRO A 1257 25.12 26.76 -17.35
C PRO A 1257 25.15 26.96 -15.82
N SER A 1258 24.00 26.79 -15.17
CA SER A 1258 23.90 26.65 -13.72
C SER A 1258 23.06 25.41 -13.38
N TYR A 1259 23.76 24.28 -13.25
CA TYR A 1259 23.33 23.05 -12.61
C TYR A 1259 24.55 22.47 -11.89
#